data_AF-A0AAV6Y053-F1
#
_entry.id   AF-A0AAV6Y053-F1
#
_cell.length_a   1.000
_cell.length_b   1.000
_cell.length_c   1.000
_cell.angle_alpha   90.00
_cell.angle_beta   90.00
_cell.angle_gamma   90.00
#
_symmetry.space_group_name_H-M   'P 1'
#
loop_
_entity.id
_entity.type
_entity.pdbx_description
1 polymer ?
#
loop_
_entity_poly.entity_id
_entity_poly.type
_entity_poly.pdbx_seq_one_letter_code
_entity_poly.pdbx_strand_id
1 'polypeptide(L)'
;MATPGGPRPRNFPPNYNPNALANNMQNLQINQQQSNNLGGNAPRAPPNSTPFGQQPPPFTGSRPGPPPPGVFPRGPMPPNAPTQTTLPPNMMPARPTGPPTVSQPPPFGSRPPPPGAFGGPAAPSPSGPGPRPGPFSSYPMTSGPNMSGSGLVNNGPPSFAPGMAQSGPPRFPPAMGSVTRPLVGPPQSPTYLSSGPSSQPPQMRPSFGSPPAGVSSAMGQPAPPFSAPPQNMPPPPGSSPFSAPAPGVLQPSGSPYGMQTWPPQPQQVGPPPPIPGPMQQQPMFGMPPGGPPLPNQSMSLNQTGQSKIDPNQIPRLTPSSAVILHETRQGNQANPPPPATSDYIVKDTGNCSPRYMRCTINQIPCTVDLLSTSAMQLALLVQPLALPHPSEEPIHVVDFGESGPVRCSRCKGYINPFVKFIDQGRQFICNLCGFTDATPRDYHCNLGPDGRRRDADERPELCRGTVEFVATKEYMVRDPMPAVFFFLIDVSMNAIQTGATAAACSAINQVIANLPEGPRTMVGIATFDCTIHFYNLKRASQQPLMLIVPDVQDVYTPLESDVIVQLAECRQHLEILLESIPTMFQSNRTADSAFGAAVKAAFLAMKSTGGKLLVFQSVLPSIGIGSLSAREAEGRSNISAGEKEAHKLLQPVDKTLKTMAIEFAEYQVCVDLFITTQTYVDIASLSVVPRTTGGQVYYYYPFSAVSDTAKLYNDLRWNVTRPQGFEAVMRVRCSQIDCDKTIMVSLKHDDKLQEGTECSFQCALLYTTVYGQRRIRVSTLSLPCTNMLSNLFRSADLDTQFACMLKQAASEIPSAPLAQVRDQVTNVCINILYSYRKFCATVSSSGQLILPEALKLLPQYALALLKSTGLRSDGRIDDRSFWINYVLPLPTPLVIPLVYPRMIAIHDLDEKELDDSIIPTPIPLSTEHITDEGIYLLENGEDCLIYVGNSVQPNILQQLFGISSVEEISNQFMLQQYDNSLSKKLNAIVNEIRRHRCSYLRLRLCKKGDPSGMTFLSYLVEDKTPSGLSYIEYLIHIHRQIQSKMA
;
A
#
# COMPACT_ATOMS: atom_id res chain seq x y z
N MET A 1 -28.32 47.66 -25.67
CA MET A 1 -27.00 47.06 -25.35
C MET A 1 -26.54 47.62 -24.02
N ALA A 2 -26.29 46.77 -23.03
CA ALA A 2 -25.60 47.09 -21.78
C ALA A 2 -25.18 45.76 -21.12
N THR A 3 -23.95 45.64 -20.62
CA THR A 3 -23.38 44.39 -20.13
C THR A 3 -23.18 44.41 -18.60
N PRO A 4 -23.92 43.58 -17.83
CA PRO A 4 -23.45 43.05 -16.56
C PRO A 4 -22.57 41.80 -16.84
N GLY A 5 -21.60 41.42 -16.02
CA GLY A 5 -21.07 42.00 -14.80
C GLY A 5 -20.10 40.98 -14.20
N GLY A 6 -18.83 41.37 -13.95
CA GLY A 6 -17.75 40.41 -13.69
C GLY A 6 -17.94 39.56 -12.41
N PRO A 7 -17.40 38.32 -12.37
CA PRO A 7 -17.50 37.46 -11.20
C PRO A 7 -16.78 38.06 -10.00
N ARG A 8 -17.40 37.98 -8.82
CA ARG A 8 -16.78 38.39 -7.54
C ARG A 8 -15.64 37.41 -7.17
N PRO A 9 -14.56 37.87 -6.53
CA PRO A 9 -13.53 36.98 -6.01
C PRO A 9 -14.13 36.03 -4.96
N ARG A 10 -13.82 34.73 -5.07
CA ARG A 10 -14.14 33.74 -4.04
C ARG A 10 -13.12 33.83 -2.90
N ASN A 11 -13.58 33.76 -1.65
CA ASN A 11 -12.71 33.70 -0.48
C ASN A 11 -12.00 32.33 -0.41
N PHE A 12 -10.80 32.26 -0.96
CA PHE A 12 -9.86 31.16 -0.65
C PHE A 12 -9.10 31.50 0.64
N PRO A 13 -8.78 30.51 1.50
CA PRO A 13 -7.83 30.73 2.60
C PRO A 13 -6.44 31.01 2.00
N PRO A 14 -5.67 31.98 2.54
CA PRO A 14 -4.55 32.61 1.83
C PRO A 14 -3.39 31.69 1.44
N ASN A 15 -3.27 30.49 2.05
CA ASN A 15 -2.20 29.53 1.77
C ASN A 15 -2.68 28.26 1.01
N TYR A 16 -3.91 28.21 0.48
CA TYR A 16 -4.31 27.09 -0.38
C TYR A 16 -3.72 27.25 -1.79
N ASN A 17 -2.57 26.60 -2.03
CA ASN A 17 -1.96 26.52 -3.36
C ASN A 17 -2.51 25.31 -4.14
N PRO A 18 -3.43 25.47 -5.11
CA PRO A 18 -3.90 24.37 -5.95
C PRO A 18 -2.78 23.78 -6.82
N ASN A 19 -1.74 24.56 -7.13
CA ASN A 19 -0.59 24.14 -7.92
C ASN A 19 0.50 23.43 -7.08
N ALA A 20 0.23 23.07 -5.82
CA ALA A 20 1.17 22.31 -4.98
C ALA A 20 1.62 21.00 -5.67
N LEU A 21 0.74 20.35 -6.46
CA LEU A 21 1.08 19.17 -7.24
C LEU A 21 2.09 19.49 -8.37
N ALA A 22 1.85 20.56 -9.13
CA ALA A 22 2.74 21.00 -10.20
C ALA A 22 4.12 21.40 -9.64
N ASN A 23 4.14 22.15 -8.53
CA ASN A 23 5.37 22.53 -7.83
C ASN A 23 6.11 21.30 -7.28
N ASN A 24 5.40 20.25 -6.84
CA ASN A 24 6.04 19.00 -6.41
C ASN A 24 6.63 18.20 -7.58
N MET A 25 5.93 18.10 -8.70
CA MET A 25 6.42 17.39 -9.91
C MET A 25 7.59 18.12 -10.58
N GLN A 26 7.56 19.45 -10.68
CA GLN A 26 8.67 20.25 -11.21
C GLN A 26 9.97 20.04 -10.40
N ASN A 27 9.86 19.85 -9.09
CA ASN A 27 11.01 19.62 -8.20
C ASN A 27 11.47 18.15 -8.12
N LEU A 28 11.03 17.24 -9.00
CA LEU A 28 11.65 15.92 -9.17
C LEU A 28 12.95 15.97 -10.02
N GLN A 29 13.30 17.14 -10.57
CA GLN A 29 14.44 17.37 -11.47
C GLN A 29 15.82 17.48 -10.77
N ILE A 30 15.99 16.90 -9.58
CA ILE A 30 17.19 17.10 -8.74
C ILE A 30 18.35 16.20 -9.20
N ASN A 31 18.88 16.51 -10.40
CA ASN A 31 20.22 16.13 -10.85
C ASN A 31 21.22 17.31 -10.68
N GLN A 32 20.80 18.44 -10.07
CA GLN A 32 21.71 19.55 -9.78
C GLN A 32 22.68 19.19 -8.65
N GLN A 33 23.96 19.00 -9.00
CA GLN A 33 25.06 19.02 -8.05
C GLN A 33 25.11 20.37 -7.33
N GLN A 34 25.06 20.38 -6.00
CA GLN A 34 25.54 21.52 -5.23
C GLN A 34 27.06 21.59 -5.36
N SER A 35 27.55 22.38 -6.31
CA SER A 35 28.98 22.65 -6.45
C SER A 35 29.47 23.49 -5.27
N ASN A 36 30.13 22.86 -4.31
CA ASN A 36 30.90 23.53 -3.25
C ASN A 36 32.16 24.18 -3.85
N ASN A 37 31.96 25.21 -4.68
CA ASN A 37 33.03 25.95 -5.34
C ASN A 37 33.57 27.05 -4.42
N LEU A 38 34.72 26.78 -3.82
CA LEU A 38 35.52 27.75 -3.08
C LEU A 38 36.05 28.85 -4.03
N GLY A 39 35.46 30.04 -3.94
CA GLY A 39 36.06 31.31 -4.37
C GLY A 39 36.20 31.55 -5.88
N GLY A 40 35.25 32.30 -6.46
CA GLY A 40 35.38 32.85 -7.82
C GLY A 40 34.35 33.93 -8.14
N ASN A 41 34.77 35.19 -8.25
CA ASN A 41 33.90 36.30 -8.64
C ASN A 41 33.75 36.37 -10.17
N ALA A 42 32.52 36.28 -10.68
CA ALA A 42 32.18 36.64 -12.06
C ALA A 42 30.77 37.31 -12.11
N PRO A 43 30.52 38.34 -12.94
CA PRO A 43 29.26 39.08 -12.91
C PRO A 43 28.09 38.36 -13.57
N ARG A 44 26.88 38.55 -13.02
CA ARG A 44 25.63 37.96 -13.52
C ARG A 44 24.98 38.85 -14.58
N ALA A 45 24.73 38.32 -15.78
CA ALA A 45 24.03 39.04 -16.85
C ALA A 45 22.50 39.09 -16.62
N PRO A 46 21.80 40.14 -17.08
CA PRO A 46 20.34 40.24 -16.98
C PRO A 46 19.60 39.46 -18.09
N PRO A 47 18.41 38.90 -17.84
CA PRO A 47 17.59 38.24 -18.84
C PRO A 47 16.86 39.26 -19.74
N ASN A 48 16.60 38.89 -21.00
CA ASN A 48 16.04 39.80 -22.01
C ASN A 48 14.61 39.44 -22.45
N SER A 49 13.91 40.45 -22.98
CA SER A 49 12.46 40.53 -23.23
C SER A 49 11.82 39.58 -24.25
N THR A 50 10.51 39.33 -24.09
CA THR A 50 9.57 38.92 -25.16
C THR A 50 9.14 40.11 -26.05
N PRO A 51 8.59 39.86 -27.27
CA PRO A 51 8.31 40.91 -28.26
C PRO A 51 6.85 41.42 -28.32
N PHE A 52 6.64 42.46 -29.15
CA PHE A 52 5.39 43.21 -29.47
C PHE A 52 4.87 44.17 -28.36
N GLY A 53 4.54 45.44 -28.61
CA GLY A 53 4.87 46.30 -29.76
C GLY A 53 3.81 47.36 -30.14
N GLN A 54 3.94 48.61 -29.66
CA GLN A 54 3.31 49.82 -30.24
C GLN A 54 4.03 51.11 -29.74
N GLN A 55 3.94 52.20 -30.53
CA GLN A 55 4.60 53.51 -30.36
C GLN A 55 3.55 54.60 -29.93
N PRO A 56 3.85 55.91 -29.64
CA PRO A 56 5.00 56.74 -30.02
C PRO A 56 5.60 57.65 -28.86
N PRO A 57 5.98 58.97 -28.98
CA PRO A 57 7.36 59.44 -28.62
C PRO A 57 7.41 60.76 -27.73
N PRO A 58 8.47 61.62 -27.68
CA PRO A 58 9.94 61.46 -27.48
C PRO A 58 10.64 62.44 -26.45
N PHE A 59 11.97 62.27 -26.24
CA PHE A 59 13.02 63.26 -25.77
C PHE A 59 13.01 63.77 -24.29
N THR A 60 14.12 64.19 -23.61
CA THR A 60 15.58 64.32 -23.93
C THR A 60 16.49 64.32 -22.66
N GLY A 61 17.69 63.68 -22.70
CA GLY A 61 18.94 63.99 -21.92
C GLY A 61 19.02 63.73 -20.39
N SER A 62 20.19 63.73 -19.70
CA SER A 62 21.60 63.54 -20.11
C SER A 62 22.66 63.52 -18.96
N ARG A 63 23.42 62.41 -18.75
CA ARG A 63 24.83 62.30 -18.20
C ARG A 63 25.13 62.84 -16.74
N PRO A 64 26.36 62.78 -16.14
CA PRO A 64 27.12 61.57 -15.72
C PRO A 64 27.95 61.65 -14.36
N GLY A 65 28.41 60.51 -13.79
CA GLY A 65 29.77 60.41 -13.15
C GLY A 65 29.93 60.05 -11.63
N PRO A 66 30.99 59.31 -11.19
CA PRO A 66 31.28 58.88 -9.79
C PRO A 66 32.56 59.52 -9.14
N PRO A 67 32.86 59.32 -7.82
CA PRO A 67 34.01 58.44 -7.42
C PRO A 67 33.95 57.75 -5.99
N PRO A 68 34.88 56.80 -5.66
CA PRO A 68 35.05 56.16 -4.32
C PRO A 68 36.53 56.26 -3.80
N PRO A 69 37.21 55.32 -3.04
CA PRO A 69 36.89 54.31 -1.97
C PRO A 69 37.86 54.27 -0.72
N GLY A 70 37.58 53.47 0.36
CA GLY A 70 38.59 52.56 1.02
C GLY A 70 38.95 52.57 2.55
N VAL A 71 39.47 51.41 3.04
CA VAL A 71 40.53 51.16 4.08
C VAL A 71 40.26 50.83 5.61
N PHE A 72 40.37 49.53 5.98
CA PHE A 72 41.00 48.80 7.14
C PHE A 72 40.74 49.13 8.69
N PRO A 73 41.49 48.63 9.74
CA PRO A 73 41.17 47.36 10.49
C PRO A 73 41.39 47.25 12.07
N ARG A 74 40.97 46.11 12.67
CA ARG A 74 41.50 45.32 13.86
C ARG A 74 41.58 45.84 15.35
N GLY A 75 40.76 45.25 16.25
CA GLY A 75 41.04 44.76 17.66
C GLY A 75 41.42 45.74 18.81
N PRO A 76 41.64 45.29 20.09
CA PRO A 76 41.25 44.05 20.81
C PRO A 76 40.67 44.20 22.28
N MET A 77 40.07 43.13 22.83
CA MET A 77 39.68 42.77 24.25
C MET A 77 39.58 43.81 25.44
N PRO A 78 38.44 43.89 26.17
CA PRO A 78 38.25 44.67 27.42
C PRO A 78 37.97 43.85 28.75
N PRO A 79 38.02 44.44 29.98
CA PRO A 79 37.89 43.70 31.27
C PRO A 79 36.89 44.23 32.37
N ASN A 80 36.65 43.37 33.38
CA ASN A 80 36.15 43.48 34.78
C ASN A 80 35.36 44.68 35.41
N ALA A 81 34.33 44.25 36.17
CA ALA A 81 33.63 44.75 37.38
C ALA A 81 34.47 45.35 38.56
N PRO A 82 33.88 45.81 39.72
CA PRO A 82 32.49 46.25 40.09
C PRO A 82 32.35 47.48 41.06
N THR A 83 31.10 47.90 41.39
CA THR A 83 30.61 48.56 42.66
C THR A 83 31.18 49.95 43.09
N GLN A 84 30.39 50.94 43.57
CA GLN A 84 29.68 50.99 44.87
C GLN A 84 28.63 52.14 45.01
N THR A 85 27.70 51.97 45.96
CA THR A 85 26.97 52.94 46.85
C THR A 85 26.61 54.38 46.38
N THR A 86 25.42 54.94 46.65
CA THR A 86 24.78 55.15 47.97
C THR A 86 23.23 55.31 47.91
N LEU A 87 22.61 55.43 49.09
CA LEU A 87 21.16 55.49 49.43
C LEU A 87 20.88 56.78 50.27
N PRO A 88 19.67 57.05 50.83
CA PRO A 88 18.30 56.57 50.57
C PRO A 88 17.41 57.76 50.07
N PRO A 89 16.06 57.67 49.88
CA PRO A 89 15.04 56.79 50.52
C PRO A 89 15.08 55.30 50.11
N ASN A 90 14.22 54.36 50.53
CA ASN A 90 13.55 53.94 51.79
C ASN A 90 12.60 52.75 51.43
N MET A 91 11.91 51.97 52.27
CA MET A 91 11.97 51.40 53.65
C MET A 91 10.75 50.43 53.75
N MET A 92 10.53 49.49 54.68
CA MET A 92 11.26 48.61 55.63
C MET A 92 10.16 47.72 56.30
N PRO A 93 10.45 46.60 57.04
CA PRO A 93 11.70 45.86 57.21
C PRO A 93 11.61 44.31 57.04
N ALA A 94 12.79 43.65 57.05
CA ALA A 94 13.10 42.24 57.44
C ALA A 94 12.54 41.04 56.60
N ARG A 95 13.35 40.10 56.06
CA ARG A 95 14.25 39.05 56.65
C ARG A 95 13.44 37.97 57.44
N PRO A 96 13.62 36.61 57.30
CA PRO A 96 14.85 35.83 56.97
C PRO A 96 14.76 34.56 56.05
N THR A 97 15.94 34.00 55.69
CA THR A 97 16.37 32.57 55.52
C THR A 97 15.50 31.44 54.90
N GLY A 98 16.17 30.47 54.28
CA GLY A 98 15.88 29.01 54.38
C GLY A 98 17.12 28.25 54.90
N PRO A 99 17.20 26.89 54.90
CA PRO A 99 16.23 25.84 54.51
C PRO A 99 15.71 25.13 55.81
N PRO A 100 15.66 23.79 56.10
CA PRO A 100 15.81 22.54 55.30
C PRO A 100 14.88 21.32 55.66
N THR A 101 15.12 20.20 54.97
CA THR A 101 14.87 18.76 55.34
C THR A 101 13.45 18.17 55.58
N VAL A 102 13.13 17.17 54.74
CA VAL A 102 12.50 15.85 55.04
C VAL A 102 11.02 15.79 55.49
N SER A 103 10.16 15.25 54.60
CA SER A 103 9.41 13.98 54.82
C SER A 103 8.67 13.49 53.54
N GLN A 104 8.80 12.20 53.19
CA GLN A 104 7.83 11.41 52.39
C GLN A 104 6.64 10.99 53.31
N PRO A 105 5.69 10.06 52.98
CA PRO A 105 5.31 9.34 51.73
C PRO A 105 3.76 9.43 51.46
N PRO A 106 3.04 8.49 50.77
CA PRO A 106 3.17 7.96 49.40
C PRO A 106 1.80 8.06 48.58
N PRO A 107 1.20 7.05 47.86
CA PRO A 107 0.60 7.35 46.53
C PRO A 107 -0.78 6.69 46.22
N PHE A 108 -1.16 6.65 44.92
CA PHE A 108 -2.08 5.73 44.21
C PHE A 108 -3.47 5.34 44.79
N GLY A 109 -4.51 5.42 43.96
CA GLY A 109 -5.82 4.77 44.21
C GLY A 109 -6.67 4.61 42.93
N SER A 110 -7.09 3.38 42.60
CA SER A 110 -7.78 3.06 41.34
C SER A 110 -8.96 2.10 41.51
N ARG A 111 -10.18 2.53 41.10
CA ARG A 111 -11.44 1.73 41.11
C ARG A 111 -11.85 1.23 42.52
N PRO A 112 -12.95 0.45 42.72
CA PRO A 112 -14.17 0.24 41.90
C PRO A 112 -15.48 0.66 42.66
N PRO A 113 -16.69 0.50 42.06
CA PRO A 113 -17.96 0.55 42.79
C PRO A 113 -18.45 -0.85 43.25
N PRO A 114 -19.02 -0.99 44.47
CA PRO A 114 -20.19 -1.87 44.67
C PRO A 114 -21.21 -1.23 45.69
N PRO A 115 -22.05 -1.92 46.53
CA PRO A 115 -23.49 -1.60 46.55
C PRO A 115 -24.18 -1.48 47.95
N GLY A 116 -25.50 -1.22 47.97
CA GLY A 116 -26.41 -1.77 49.01
C GLY A 116 -26.96 -0.81 50.08
N ALA A 117 -28.29 -0.78 50.20
CA ALA A 117 -29.10 0.16 50.98
C ALA A 117 -29.19 -0.05 52.52
N PHE A 118 -29.39 1.07 53.24
CA PHE A 118 -30.24 1.31 54.43
C PHE A 118 -30.45 2.85 54.51
N GLY A 119 -31.50 3.46 55.10
CA GLY A 119 -32.73 2.99 55.77
C GLY A 119 -33.78 4.13 55.85
N GLY A 120 -34.77 4.06 56.75
CA GLY A 120 -35.77 5.13 57.01
C GLY A 120 -35.51 5.94 58.30
N PRO A 121 -36.43 6.85 58.78
CA PRO A 121 -37.89 6.77 58.63
C PRO A 121 -38.67 8.12 58.41
N ALA A 122 -40.00 8.04 58.56
CA ALA A 122 -41.00 9.10 58.86
C ALA A 122 -41.86 9.69 57.70
N ALA A 123 -43.11 10.01 58.04
CA ALA A 123 -44.21 10.59 57.22
C ALA A 123 -45.01 11.60 58.11
N PRO A 124 -46.08 12.34 57.70
CA PRO A 124 -47.32 11.82 57.06
C PRO A 124 -47.95 12.71 55.94
N SER A 125 -49.19 12.35 55.52
CA SER A 125 -49.97 12.79 54.33
C SER A 125 -50.82 14.07 54.53
N PRO A 126 -51.60 14.59 53.53
CA PRO A 126 -52.80 13.96 52.88
C PRO A 126 -52.58 13.63 51.36
N SER A 127 -53.50 13.54 50.37
CA SER A 127 -54.87 14.08 50.11
C SER A 127 -55.66 13.30 49.01
N GLY A 128 -56.92 13.68 48.71
CA GLY A 128 -57.78 13.26 47.58
C GLY A 128 -58.99 14.22 47.41
N PRO A 129 -60.05 13.99 46.55
CA PRO A 129 -60.42 12.83 45.72
C PRO A 129 -60.81 13.15 44.22
N GLY A 130 -61.48 12.22 43.49
CA GLY A 130 -61.92 12.30 42.06
C GLY A 130 -63.39 12.78 41.80
N PRO A 131 -64.15 12.39 40.71
CA PRO A 131 -64.04 11.21 39.80
C PRO A 131 -64.36 11.45 38.25
N ARG A 132 -64.87 10.43 37.51
CA ARG A 132 -65.09 10.30 36.01
C ARG A 132 -66.52 10.64 35.49
N PRO A 133 -66.78 10.66 34.15
CA PRO A 133 -67.40 9.49 33.43
C PRO A 133 -66.92 9.20 31.97
N GLY A 134 -67.49 8.15 31.30
CA GLY A 134 -67.27 7.71 29.88
C GLY A 134 -68.50 7.95 28.96
N PRO A 135 -68.75 7.25 27.81
CA PRO A 135 -68.83 5.75 27.72
C PRO A 135 -68.65 5.01 26.33
N PHE A 136 -68.79 3.65 26.34
CA PHE A 136 -69.06 2.64 25.26
C PHE A 136 -68.10 2.50 24.04
N SER A 137 -67.73 1.30 23.52
CA SER A 137 -68.09 -0.14 23.73
C SER A 137 -66.85 -1.05 23.36
N SER A 138 -66.79 -2.37 23.04
CA SER A 138 -67.71 -3.52 22.79
C SER A 138 -67.00 -4.91 22.99
N TYR A 139 -67.55 -6.04 22.50
CA TYR A 139 -67.14 -7.46 22.72
C TYR A 139 -67.64 -8.40 21.56
N PRO A 140 -67.52 -9.77 21.58
CA PRO A 140 -66.33 -10.64 21.76
C PRO A 140 -66.28 -11.88 20.81
N MET A 141 -65.25 -12.73 20.93
CA MET A 141 -65.39 -14.21 20.78
C MET A 141 -64.20 -14.99 21.42
N THR A 142 -64.45 -16.18 22.00
CA THR A 142 -63.44 -17.02 22.69
C THR A 142 -63.89 -18.49 22.86
N SER A 143 -62.98 -19.47 22.77
CA SER A 143 -63.18 -20.85 23.29
C SER A 143 -61.87 -21.50 23.76
N GLY A 144 -61.93 -22.30 24.84
CA GLY A 144 -60.82 -23.06 25.44
C GLY A 144 -61.38 -24.39 26.01
N PRO A 145 -60.94 -24.94 27.17
CA PRO A 145 -59.80 -24.59 28.05
C PRO A 145 -58.53 -25.40 27.65
N ASN A 146 -57.62 -26.02 28.43
CA ASN A 146 -57.29 -26.36 29.85
C ASN A 146 -55.75 -26.66 29.86
N MET A 147 -54.93 -26.94 30.89
CA MET A 147 -54.82 -26.81 32.37
C MET A 147 -53.37 -27.26 32.70
N SER A 148 -52.62 -26.85 33.74
CA SER A 148 -52.64 -25.65 34.60
C SER A 148 -51.32 -25.61 35.42
N GLY A 149 -51.07 -26.67 36.21
CA GLY A 149 -49.76 -27.35 36.33
C GLY A 149 -48.53 -26.66 36.96
N SER A 150 -48.61 -25.43 37.49
CA SER A 150 -47.65 -24.78 38.42
C SER A 150 -46.12 -24.86 38.16
N GLY A 151 -45.44 -23.70 38.05
CA GLY A 151 -44.14 -23.55 38.74
C GLY A 151 -42.89 -23.06 37.99
N LEU A 152 -42.91 -21.80 37.54
CA LEU A 152 -41.78 -20.83 37.64
C LEU A 152 -40.44 -20.98 36.85
N VAL A 153 -40.11 -19.87 36.17
CA VAL A 153 -38.82 -19.33 35.66
C VAL A 153 -37.87 -20.12 34.74
N ASN A 154 -37.80 -19.59 33.50
CA ASN A 154 -36.59 -19.06 32.82
C ASN A 154 -35.50 -20.04 32.34
N ASN A 155 -35.24 -20.05 31.02
CA ASN A 155 -33.99 -20.61 30.47
C ASN A 155 -33.58 -19.99 29.13
N GLY A 156 -32.27 -20.01 28.84
CA GLY A 156 -31.68 -19.57 27.56
C GLY A 156 -31.56 -20.69 26.51
N PRO A 157 -31.00 -20.40 25.32
CA PRO A 157 -30.96 -21.35 24.20
C PRO A 157 -29.87 -22.42 24.34
N PRO A 158 -30.07 -23.64 23.76
CA PRO A 158 -29.14 -24.76 23.87
C PRO A 158 -28.13 -24.85 22.71
N SER A 159 -27.04 -25.58 22.96
CA SER A 159 -26.13 -26.15 21.94
C SER A 159 -26.13 -27.68 22.07
N PHE A 160 -26.10 -28.41 20.95
CA PHE A 160 -26.22 -29.88 20.94
C PHE A 160 -24.87 -30.60 20.86
N ALA A 161 -24.79 -31.74 21.56
CA ALA A 161 -23.83 -32.82 21.34
C ALA A 161 -24.54 -34.19 21.54
N PRO A 162 -24.14 -35.28 20.85
CA PRO A 162 -24.85 -36.56 20.88
C PRO A 162 -24.36 -37.53 21.98
N GLY A 163 -25.15 -38.57 22.27
CA GLY A 163 -24.80 -39.68 23.18
C GLY A 163 -25.82 -40.84 23.11
N MET A 164 -25.72 -41.91 23.91
CA MET A 164 -24.69 -42.25 24.91
C MET A 164 -24.03 -43.63 24.62
N ALA A 165 -24.30 -44.80 25.23
CA ALA A 165 -25.15 -45.23 26.35
C ALA A 165 -24.70 -46.62 26.89
N GLN A 166 -25.16 -47.02 28.08
CA GLN A 166 -24.81 -48.29 28.79
C GLN A 166 -23.32 -48.34 29.26
N SER A 167 -22.79 -49.31 30.03
CA SER A 167 -23.25 -50.62 30.53
C SER A 167 -22.70 -50.93 31.95
N GLY A 168 -23.06 -52.07 32.56
CA GLY A 168 -22.45 -52.61 33.79
C GLY A 168 -23.07 -53.97 34.19
N PRO A 169 -22.88 -54.49 35.43
CA PRO A 169 -22.06 -54.02 36.58
C PRO A 169 -21.28 -55.21 37.24
N PRO A 170 -21.09 -55.37 38.58
CA PRO A 170 -20.55 -54.51 39.67
C PRO A 170 -19.39 -55.14 40.52
N ARG A 171 -18.61 -54.33 41.28
CA ARG A 171 -18.29 -54.52 42.74
C ARG A 171 -17.46 -53.36 43.36
N PHE A 172 -17.41 -53.33 44.70
CA PHE A 172 -16.98 -52.27 45.66
C PHE A 172 -15.45 -52.14 45.91
N PRO A 173 -14.91 -51.20 46.75
CA PRO A 173 -15.43 -49.92 47.32
C PRO A 173 -14.49 -48.67 47.15
N PRO A 174 -14.91 -47.45 47.55
CA PRO A 174 -14.06 -46.23 47.63
C PRO A 174 -13.89 -45.61 49.04
N ALA A 175 -12.86 -44.76 49.26
CA ALA A 175 -12.72 -43.92 50.47
C ALA A 175 -11.83 -42.65 50.28
N MET A 176 -12.30 -41.49 50.81
CA MET A 176 -11.62 -40.18 51.04
C MET A 176 -10.99 -39.44 49.81
N GLY A 177 -10.95 -38.09 49.74
CA GLY A 177 -11.50 -37.04 50.61
C GLY A 177 -11.30 -35.61 50.03
N SER A 178 -12.12 -34.65 50.43
CA SER A 178 -12.13 -33.20 50.02
C SER A 178 -11.25 -32.33 50.97
N VAL A 179 -11.04 -30.99 50.89
CA VAL A 179 -11.85 -29.78 50.53
C VAL A 179 -10.95 -28.62 49.98
N THR A 180 -11.48 -27.40 49.80
CA THR A 180 -10.96 -26.24 49.00
C THR A 180 -10.39 -25.02 49.76
N ARG A 181 -9.49 -24.24 49.11
CA ARG A 181 -9.24 -22.75 49.30
C ARG A 181 -8.68 -22.29 50.70
N PRO A 182 -8.35 -20.99 50.96
CA PRO A 182 -7.55 -19.99 50.20
C PRO A 182 -6.58 -19.10 51.09
N LEU A 183 -5.92 -18.09 50.49
CA LEU A 183 -5.39 -16.80 51.05
C LEU A 183 -4.07 -16.71 51.91
N VAL A 184 -3.29 -15.66 51.61
CA VAL A 184 -2.40 -14.78 52.45
C VAL A 184 -1.32 -15.36 53.41
N GLY A 185 -0.07 -14.87 53.29
CA GLY A 185 0.90 -14.78 54.40
C GLY A 185 2.41 -14.88 54.05
N PRO A 186 3.27 -13.92 54.49
CA PRO A 186 4.74 -14.05 54.57
C PRO A 186 5.19 -14.23 56.07
N PRO A 187 6.48 -14.15 56.52
CA PRO A 187 7.79 -14.04 55.82
C PRO A 187 8.90 -15.01 56.39
N GLN A 188 10.17 -14.73 56.06
CA GLN A 188 11.42 -15.05 56.82
C GLN A 188 12.07 -16.46 56.82
N SER A 189 13.40 -16.44 56.91
CA SER A 189 14.43 -17.51 57.04
C SER A 189 14.90 -17.64 58.51
N PRO A 190 15.55 -18.74 59.01
CA PRO A 190 16.98 -19.02 58.72
C PRO A 190 17.51 -20.50 58.92
N THR A 191 18.84 -20.67 58.73
CA THR A 191 19.87 -21.62 59.28
C THR A 191 19.51 -22.77 60.28
N TYR A 192 20.27 -23.86 60.50
CA TYR A 192 21.75 -24.13 60.57
C TYR A 192 22.10 -25.65 60.52
N LEU A 193 23.40 -26.00 60.32
CA LEU A 193 24.22 -27.19 60.76
C LEU A 193 25.15 -27.69 59.61
N SER A 194 26.49 -27.67 59.74
CA SER A 194 27.42 -28.64 60.40
C SER A 194 27.55 -29.98 59.64
N SER A 195 28.73 -30.53 59.30
CA SER A 195 30.15 -30.19 59.58
C SER A 195 31.09 -30.75 58.48
N GLY A 196 32.38 -30.37 58.46
CA GLY A 196 33.37 -30.65 57.37
C GLY A 196 33.93 -32.09 57.29
N PRO A 197 35.18 -32.33 56.80
CA PRO A 197 36.38 -31.46 56.94
C PRO A 197 37.26 -31.23 55.67
N SER A 198 38.22 -30.29 55.79
CA SER A 198 39.59 -30.22 55.18
C SER A 198 39.82 -30.50 53.67
N SER A 199 40.69 -29.76 52.95
CA SER A 199 41.69 -28.72 53.32
C SER A 199 41.90 -27.69 52.17
N GLN A 200 42.59 -26.57 52.46
CA GLN A 200 42.68 -25.41 51.55
C GLN A 200 43.95 -25.36 50.67
N PRO A 201 43.83 -24.94 49.39
CA PRO A 201 44.90 -24.28 48.60
C PRO A 201 44.77 -22.74 48.65
N PRO A 202 45.86 -21.98 48.40
CA PRO A 202 45.73 -20.80 47.52
C PRO A 202 47.03 -20.39 46.76
N GLN A 203 46.95 -19.32 45.94
CA GLN A 203 48.06 -18.47 45.42
C GLN A 203 48.98 -19.06 44.31
N MET A 204 49.59 -18.30 43.37
CA MET A 204 49.47 -16.88 42.94
C MET A 204 49.99 -16.68 41.48
N ARG A 205 49.78 -15.46 40.95
CA ARG A 205 50.35 -14.78 39.75
C ARG A 205 51.90 -14.89 39.56
N PRO A 206 52.55 -14.41 38.45
CA PRO A 206 52.02 -13.87 37.15
C PRO A 206 52.85 -14.16 35.84
N SER A 207 52.31 -13.68 34.69
CA SER A 207 52.99 -12.91 33.61
C SER A 207 53.88 -13.49 32.47
N PHE A 208 53.82 -12.75 31.34
CA PHE A 208 54.76 -12.53 30.22
C PHE A 208 55.03 -13.61 29.14
N GLY A 209 55.03 -13.19 27.85
CA GLY A 209 55.59 -13.93 26.71
C GLY A 209 55.01 -13.58 25.32
N SER A 210 55.74 -12.84 24.46
CA SER A 210 55.47 -12.58 23.01
C SER A 210 56.71 -11.93 22.34
N PRO A 211 56.92 -11.93 20.99
CA PRO A 211 56.24 -12.62 19.90
C PRO A 211 57.02 -13.89 19.42
N PRO A 212 57.87 -14.00 18.36
CA PRO A 212 58.39 -13.06 17.32
C PRO A 212 57.80 -13.33 15.89
N ALA A 213 58.60 -13.27 14.80
CA ALA A 213 58.13 -13.30 13.39
C ALA A 213 59.17 -13.83 12.34
N GLY A 214 58.71 -14.12 11.10
CA GLY A 214 59.52 -14.37 9.87
C GLY A 214 59.70 -15.85 9.45
N VAL A 215 59.96 -16.24 8.18
CA VAL A 215 60.01 -15.50 6.89
C VAL A 215 59.79 -16.44 5.66
N SER A 216 59.33 -15.87 4.53
CA SER A 216 59.61 -16.22 3.11
C SER A 216 59.38 -17.62 2.48
N SER A 217 58.39 -17.66 1.57
CA SER A 217 58.52 -18.00 0.12
C SER A 217 59.14 -19.31 -0.42
N ALA A 218 58.34 -20.09 -1.17
CA ALA A 218 58.78 -20.90 -2.32
C ALA A 218 57.61 -21.17 -3.31
N MET A 219 57.89 -21.31 -4.62
CA MET A 219 56.94 -21.69 -5.69
C MET A 219 57.21 -23.13 -6.16
N GLY A 220 56.18 -23.85 -6.63
CA GLY A 220 56.36 -25.17 -7.26
C GLY A 220 55.08 -25.82 -7.82
N GLN A 221 54.95 -25.85 -9.15
CA GLN A 221 54.08 -26.73 -9.97
C GLN A 221 54.98 -27.54 -10.93
N PRO A 222 54.51 -28.52 -11.75
CA PRO A 222 53.14 -29.02 -11.98
C PRO A 222 53.00 -30.56 -11.81
N ALA A 223 51.87 -31.15 -12.22
CA ALA A 223 51.62 -32.61 -12.26
C ALA A 223 50.94 -33.08 -13.59
N PRO A 224 51.41 -34.17 -14.23
CA PRO A 224 50.80 -34.78 -15.44
C PRO A 224 50.44 -36.29 -15.25
N PRO A 225 50.10 -37.11 -16.28
CA PRO A 225 48.75 -37.22 -16.87
C PRO A 225 48.24 -38.70 -17.12
N PHE A 226 47.24 -38.89 -18.01
CA PHE A 226 46.59 -40.15 -18.50
C PHE A 226 45.51 -40.80 -17.59
N SER A 227 44.48 -41.54 -18.06
CA SER A 227 44.04 -42.00 -19.42
C SER A 227 42.52 -42.34 -19.48
N ALA A 228 41.97 -42.67 -20.67
CA ALA A 228 40.55 -42.98 -21.00
C ALA A 228 40.46 -44.20 -21.98
N PRO A 229 39.29 -44.72 -22.49
CA PRO A 229 37.87 -44.36 -22.31
C PRO A 229 37.07 -45.38 -21.45
N PRO A 230 36.17 -46.33 -21.88
CA PRO A 230 35.76 -46.85 -23.21
C PRO A 230 34.27 -46.52 -23.60
N GLN A 231 33.55 -47.40 -24.33
CA GLN A 231 32.11 -47.28 -24.72
C GLN A 231 31.36 -48.64 -24.74
N ASN A 232 30.01 -48.57 -24.69
CA ASN A 232 29.00 -49.36 -25.45
C ASN A 232 28.08 -50.41 -24.75
N MET A 233 26.77 -50.28 -25.04
CA MET A 233 25.59 -51.18 -24.87
C MET A 233 24.99 -51.56 -23.47
N PRO A 234 23.67 -51.95 -23.41
CA PRO A 234 22.86 -52.00 -22.18
C PRO A 234 22.22 -53.37 -21.81
N PRO A 235 21.71 -53.55 -20.57
CA PRO A 235 20.83 -54.67 -20.18
C PRO A 235 19.50 -54.18 -19.48
N PRO A 236 18.67 -54.97 -18.75
CA PRO A 236 17.26 -55.16 -19.14
C PRO A 236 16.21 -54.84 -18.04
N PRO A 237 14.89 -54.94 -18.33
CA PRO A 237 13.83 -54.74 -17.33
C PRO A 237 13.46 -56.00 -16.51
N GLY A 238 13.23 -55.81 -15.21
CA GLY A 238 12.55 -56.75 -14.30
C GLY A 238 12.07 -55.99 -13.06
N SER A 239 10.81 -56.00 -12.64
CA SER A 239 9.91 -57.11 -12.23
C SER A 239 9.99 -57.40 -10.72
N SER A 240 8.89 -57.14 -10.01
CA SER A 240 8.67 -57.52 -8.61
C SER A 240 7.23 -58.07 -8.44
N PRO A 241 6.97 -59.03 -7.52
CA PRO A 241 5.89 -59.99 -7.73
C PRO A 241 4.84 -60.10 -6.60
N PHE A 242 3.87 -61.00 -6.83
CA PHE A 242 2.84 -61.53 -5.94
C PHE A 242 1.53 -60.73 -5.73
N SER A 243 0.50 -61.48 -5.35
CA SER A 243 -0.90 -61.26 -5.76
C SER A 243 -1.89 -61.35 -4.59
N ALA A 244 -3.15 -61.02 -4.90
CA ALA A 244 -4.35 -61.07 -4.06
C ALA A 244 -4.57 -62.38 -3.26
N PRO A 245 -5.57 -62.35 -2.35
CA PRO A 245 -6.81 -63.04 -2.73
C PRO A 245 -8.08 -62.20 -2.52
N ALA A 246 -9.17 -62.66 -3.13
CA ALA A 246 -10.53 -62.17 -2.92
C ALA A 246 -11.40 -63.26 -2.26
N PRO A 247 -12.54 -62.91 -1.64
CA PRO A 247 -13.71 -63.77 -1.51
C PRO A 247 -14.86 -63.23 -2.40
N GLY A 248 -15.88 -64.06 -2.68
CA GLY A 248 -16.91 -63.73 -3.67
C GLY A 248 -18.36 -64.04 -3.28
N VAL A 249 -19.26 -63.54 -4.14
CA VAL A 249 -20.63 -64.00 -4.45
C VAL A 249 -21.58 -64.34 -3.29
N LEU A 250 -22.67 -63.58 -3.19
CA LEU A 250 -24.00 -64.11 -2.89
C LEU A 250 -25.09 -63.32 -3.63
N GLN A 251 -26.20 -63.99 -3.94
CA GLN A 251 -27.42 -63.43 -4.57
C GLN A 251 -28.54 -63.36 -3.51
N PRO A 252 -29.61 -62.54 -3.69
CA PRO A 252 -30.84 -63.14 -4.22
C PRO A 252 -31.70 -62.24 -5.13
N SER A 253 -32.76 -62.86 -5.64
CA SER A 253 -33.79 -62.39 -6.59
C SER A 253 -34.76 -61.29 -6.11
N GLY A 254 -35.38 -60.59 -7.07
CA GLY A 254 -36.57 -59.75 -6.81
C GLY A 254 -37.13 -58.98 -8.01
N SER A 255 -38.14 -59.50 -8.71
CA SER A 255 -39.00 -58.80 -9.69
C SER A 255 -40.28 -59.62 -9.93
N PRO A 256 -41.48 -59.00 -9.97
CA PRO A 256 -42.12 -58.56 -11.24
C PRO A 256 -42.65 -57.10 -11.15
N TYR A 257 -43.05 -56.38 -12.20
CA TYR A 257 -43.84 -56.76 -13.41
C TYR A 257 -43.31 -56.11 -14.73
N GLY A 258 -43.74 -56.64 -15.89
CA GLY A 258 -43.59 -56.04 -17.23
C GLY A 258 -44.93 -56.07 -18.03
N MET A 259 -45.01 -55.76 -19.33
CA MET A 259 -43.98 -55.33 -20.32
C MET A 259 -44.31 -53.95 -20.96
N GLN A 260 -44.70 -53.69 -22.22
CA GLN A 260 -44.90 -54.45 -23.48
C GLN A 260 -44.95 -53.48 -24.71
N THR A 261 -45.06 -53.90 -25.99
CA THR A 261 -43.91 -54.05 -26.92
C THR A 261 -44.13 -53.51 -28.37
N TRP A 262 -43.15 -52.76 -28.91
CA TRP A 262 -42.84 -52.51 -30.36
C TRP A 262 -43.86 -51.64 -31.20
N PRO A 263 -43.73 -51.43 -32.55
CA PRO A 263 -43.22 -50.18 -33.19
C PRO A 263 -44.20 -49.64 -34.32
N PRO A 264 -43.83 -48.89 -35.41
CA PRO A 264 -42.78 -47.89 -35.72
C PRO A 264 -43.36 -46.51 -36.26
N GLN A 265 -42.57 -45.75 -37.03
CA GLN A 265 -42.84 -44.53 -37.86
C GLN A 265 -43.96 -44.66 -38.95
N PRO A 266 -44.31 -43.59 -39.75
CA PRO A 266 -44.02 -42.13 -39.73
C PRO A 266 -45.25 -41.20 -39.93
N GLN A 267 -45.08 -39.85 -39.95
CA GLN A 267 -45.98 -38.95 -40.71
C GLN A 267 -45.34 -37.62 -41.15
N GLN A 268 -45.78 -37.07 -42.29
CA GLN A 268 -45.39 -35.76 -42.86
C GLN A 268 -46.58 -34.78 -42.86
N VAL A 269 -46.33 -33.47 -42.69
CA VAL A 269 -47.17 -32.36 -43.20
C VAL A 269 -46.23 -31.20 -43.62
N GLY A 270 -46.55 -30.48 -44.70
CA GLY A 270 -45.68 -29.45 -45.32
C GLY A 270 -46.02 -27.98 -45.01
N PRO A 271 -45.26 -27.02 -45.57
CA PRO A 271 -45.38 -25.58 -45.27
C PRO A 271 -46.24 -24.76 -46.28
N PRO A 272 -46.73 -23.56 -45.88
CA PRO A 272 -47.39 -22.59 -46.77
C PRO A 272 -46.41 -21.65 -47.53
N PRO A 273 -46.85 -20.88 -48.56
CA PRO A 273 -45.98 -20.34 -49.62
C PRO A 273 -45.67 -18.82 -49.59
N PRO A 274 -44.63 -18.36 -50.34
CA PRO A 274 -44.30 -16.95 -50.63
C PRO A 274 -44.58 -16.50 -52.10
N ILE A 275 -44.59 -15.19 -52.39
CA ILE A 275 -44.51 -14.55 -53.74
C ILE A 275 -44.55 -13.00 -53.59
N PRO A 276 -43.95 -12.14 -54.47
CA PRO A 276 -42.88 -12.27 -55.50
C PRO A 276 -41.53 -11.67 -54.97
N GLY A 277 -40.47 -11.23 -55.69
CA GLY A 277 -40.09 -11.06 -57.12
C GLY A 277 -40.07 -9.59 -57.62
N PRO A 278 -39.30 -9.15 -58.67
CA PRO A 278 -38.44 -9.94 -59.59
C PRO A 278 -37.07 -9.33 -60.06
N MET A 279 -36.29 -10.11 -60.87
CA MET A 279 -35.17 -9.71 -61.80
C MET A 279 -33.85 -9.14 -61.19
N GLN A 280 -32.60 -9.36 -61.68
CA GLN A 280 -31.89 -10.28 -62.64
C GLN A 280 -30.34 -10.07 -62.45
N GLN A 281 -29.29 -10.64 -63.10
CA GLN A 281 -29.08 -11.56 -64.25
C GLN A 281 -27.79 -12.46 -64.07
N GLN A 282 -26.85 -12.53 -65.03
CA GLN A 282 -25.64 -13.41 -65.15
C GLN A 282 -24.57 -12.78 -66.13
N PRO A 283 -23.41 -13.37 -66.59
CA PRO A 283 -22.86 -14.75 -66.46
C PRO A 283 -21.32 -15.01 -66.27
N MET A 284 -21.00 -16.24 -65.84
CA MET A 284 -19.90 -17.19 -66.22
C MET A 284 -18.39 -16.84 -66.28
N PHE A 285 -17.60 -17.60 -65.49
CA PHE A 285 -16.59 -18.63 -65.90
C PHE A 285 -16.04 -19.35 -64.64
N GLY A 286 -15.24 -20.44 -64.65
CA GLY A 286 -14.70 -21.33 -65.72
C GLY A 286 -13.62 -22.30 -65.17
N MET A 287 -13.43 -23.51 -65.73
CA MET A 287 -12.43 -24.52 -65.29
C MET A 287 -12.01 -25.51 -66.42
N PRO A 288 -10.77 -26.05 -66.40
CA PRO A 288 -10.37 -27.27 -67.13
C PRO A 288 -10.07 -28.49 -66.20
N PRO A 289 -10.38 -29.75 -66.59
CA PRO A 289 -10.15 -30.96 -65.77
C PRO A 289 -9.17 -32.01 -66.38
N GLY A 290 -8.64 -32.94 -65.55
CA GLY A 290 -8.12 -34.25 -66.01
C GLY A 290 -6.92 -34.84 -65.23
N GLY A 291 -6.95 -36.14 -64.90
CA GLY A 291 -5.83 -36.90 -64.29
C GLY A 291 -6.28 -38.11 -63.43
N PRO A 292 -5.73 -39.36 -63.57
CA PRO A 292 -6.34 -40.57 -62.99
C PRO A 292 -5.41 -41.26 -61.92
N PRO A 293 -5.52 -42.57 -61.51
CA PRO A 293 -5.79 -42.87 -60.09
C PRO A 293 -4.92 -43.96 -59.38
N LEU A 294 -5.10 -44.09 -58.05
CA LEU A 294 -4.69 -45.23 -57.16
C LEU A 294 -3.16 -45.45 -56.95
N PRO A 295 -2.70 -46.24 -55.94
CA PRO A 295 -3.45 -47.03 -54.94
C PRO A 295 -3.17 -46.66 -53.45
N ASN A 296 -3.78 -47.45 -52.56
CA ASN A 296 -3.83 -47.31 -51.10
C ASN A 296 -2.64 -47.95 -50.35
N GLN A 297 -2.04 -47.25 -49.36
CA GLN A 297 -1.57 -47.88 -48.11
C GLN A 297 -1.27 -46.92 -46.95
N SER A 298 -1.75 -47.31 -45.75
CA SER A 298 -1.28 -47.03 -44.39
C SER A 298 -0.47 -45.75 -44.07
N MET A 299 -1.05 -44.88 -43.23
CA MET A 299 -0.29 -44.06 -42.26
C MET A 299 -0.84 -44.27 -40.85
N SER A 300 0.07 -44.44 -39.87
CA SER A 300 -0.25 -44.90 -38.52
C SER A 300 -0.97 -43.85 -37.67
N LEU A 301 -1.84 -44.33 -36.77
CA LEU A 301 -2.51 -43.51 -35.77
C LEU A 301 -1.49 -42.93 -34.77
N ASN A 302 -1.22 -41.62 -34.84
CA ASN A 302 -0.38 -40.93 -33.86
C ASN A 302 -1.05 -39.61 -33.44
N GLN A 303 -2.06 -39.69 -32.58
CA GLN A 303 -2.79 -38.54 -32.06
C GLN A 303 -1.99 -37.81 -30.95
N THR A 304 -1.00 -37.02 -31.35
CA THR A 304 -0.44 -35.95 -30.50
C THR A 304 -0.97 -34.61 -30.98
N GLY A 305 -2.23 -34.33 -30.61
CA GLY A 305 -2.93 -33.08 -30.95
C GLY A 305 -2.28 -31.86 -30.29
N GLN A 306 -1.25 -31.29 -30.94
CA GLN A 306 -0.64 -30.04 -30.53
C GLN A 306 -1.65 -28.90 -30.68
N SER A 307 -2.07 -28.30 -29.56
CA SER A 307 -2.87 -27.07 -29.53
C SER A 307 -2.03 -25.90 -30.05
N LYS A 308 -2.01 -25.72 -31.36
CA LYS A 308 -1.12 -24.79 -32.07
C LYS A 308 -1.63 -23.34 -31.93
N ILE A 309 -1.17 -22.66 -30.87
CA ILE A 309 -1.33 -21.21 -30.72
C ILE A 309 -0.49 -20.51 -31.79
N ASP A 310 -1.08 -19.55 -32.49
CA ASP A 310 -0.38 -18.68 -33.44
C ASP A 310 0.31 -17.53 -32.69
N PRO A 311 1.65 -17.39 -32.73
CA PRO A 311 2.35 -16.30 -32.06
C PRO A 311 1.92 -14.91 -32.51
N ASN A 312 1.43 -14.76 -33.74
CA ASN A 312 0.98 -13.48 -34.29
C ASN A 312 -0.39 -13.03 -33.72
N GLN A 313 -1.12 -13.93 -33.08
CA GLN A 313 -2.44 -13.66 -32.47
C GLN A 313 -2.35 -13.49 -30.95
N ILE A 314 -1.15 -13.45 -30.37
CA ILE A 314 -0.94 -13.20 -28.94
C ILE A 314 -1.28 -11.75 -28.63
N PRO A 315 -2.21 -11.46 -27.68
CA PRO A 315 -2.50 -10.10 -27.27
C PRO A 315 -1.26 -9.42 -26.67
N ARG A 316 -0.92 -8.22 -27.15
CA ARG A 316 0.17 -7.38 -26.63
C ARG A 316 -0.36 -6.05 -26.09
N LEU A 317 0.39 -5.47 -25.16
CA LEU A 317 0.14 -4.11 -24.65
C LEU A 317 0.39 -3.08 -25.74
N THR A 318 -0.64 -2.31 -26.09
CA THR A 318 -0.56 -1.16 -27.00
C THR A 318 -0.65 0.13 -26.17
N PRO A 319 0.39 0.97 -26.12
CA PRO A 319 0.29 2.29 -25.49
C PRO A 319 -0.68 3.18 -26.27
N SER A 320 -1.56 3.89 -25.57
CA SER A 320 -2.26 5.06 -26.12
C SER A 320 -1.56 6.31 -25.62
N SER A 321 -0.99 7.09 -26.54
CA SER A 321 -0.29 8.34 -26.23
C SER A 321 -1.22 9.52 -25.98
N ALA A 322 -2.49 9.42 -26.40
CA ALA A 322 -3.48 10.49 -26.23
C ALA A 322 -4.10 10.49 -24.82
N VAL A 323 -4.11 11.65 -24.17
CA VAL A 323 -4.79 11.87 -22.88
C VAL A 323 -6.30 11.78 -23.07
N ILE A 324 -6.95 10.84 -22.38
CA ILE A 324 -8.38 10.54 -22.56
C ILE A 324 -9.24 11.51 -21.72
N LEU A 325 -10.16 12.26 -22.32
CA LEU A 325 -11.19 12.99 -21.57
C LEU A 325 -12.30 12.01 -21.15
N HIS A 326 -12.49 11.79 -19.84
CA HIS A 326 -13.46 10.84 -19.30
C HIS A 326 -14.53 11.54 -18.45
N GLU A 327 -15.77 11.57 -18.96
CA GLU A 327 -16.94 11.93 -18.16
C GLU A 327 -17.43 10.70 -17.37
N THR A 328 -17.61 10.83 -16.06
CA THR A 328 -17.94 9.68 -15.18
C THR A 328 -19.34 9.09 -15.39
N ARG A 329 -20.26 9.86 -15.98
CA ARG A 329 -21.55 9.40 -16.51
C ARG A 329 -21.79 10.01 -17.90
N GLN A 330 -22.31 9.21 -18.82
CA GLN A 330 -22.73 9.64 -20.16
C GLN A 330 -24.19 9.26 -20.38
N GLY A 331 -25.03 10.17 -20.92
CA GLY A 331 -26.47 9.91 -21.10
C GLY A 331 -27.21 9.56 -19.79
N ASN A 332 -26.70 10.03 -18.65
CA ASN A 332 -27.09 9.62 -17.29
C ASN A 332 -26.95 8.11 -16.99
N GLN A 333 -26.05 7.40 -17.66
CA GLN A 333 -25.60 6.06 -17.29
C GLN A 333 -24.13 6.10 -16.84
N ALA A 334 -23.72 5.15 -16.00
CA ALA A 334 -22.32 5.02 -15.60
C ALA A 334 -21.41 4.73 -16.80
N ASN A 335 -20.37 5.55 -16.99
CA ASN A 335 -19.39 5.35 -18.05
C ASN A 335 -18.28 4.40 -17.55
N PRO A 336 -17.96 3.29 -18.24
CA PRO A 336 -16.84 2.43 -17.88
C PRO A 336 -15.52 3.21 -17.79
N PRO A 337 -14.67 2.94 -16.79
CA PRO A 337 -13.42 3.67 -16.61
C PRO A 337 -12.39 3.30 -17.70
N PRO A 338 -11.53 4.24 -18.14
CA PRO A 338 -10.35 3.89 -18.93
C PRO A 338 -9.39 3.00 -18.11
N PRO A 339 -8.43 2.29 -18.74
CA PRO A 339 -7.43 1.51 -18.02
C PRO A 339 -6.70 2.35 -16.96
N ALA A 340 -6.38 1.76 -15.81
CA ALA A 340 -5.71 2.47 -14.71
C ALA A 340 -4.28 2.91 -15.08
N THR A 341 -3.70 2.29 -16.11
CA THR A 341 -2.38 2.59 -16.68
C THR A 341 -2.38 3.67 -17.77
N SER A 342 -3.55 4.12 -18.25
CA SER A 342 -3.67 5.24 -19.21
C SER A 342 -3.61 6.58 -18.49
N ASP A 343 -3.25 7.66 -19.18
CA ASP A 343 -3.51 9.01 -18.67
C ASP A 343 -4.86 9.55 -19.16
N TYR A 344 -5.57 10.23 -18.27
CA TYR A 344 -6.95 10.66 -18.50
C TYR A 344 -7.36 11.83 -17.60
N ILE A 345 -8.13 12.76 -18.13
CA ILE A 345 -8.70 13.89 -17.39
C ILE A 345 -10.15 13.53 -17.05
N VAL A 346 -10.45 13.41 -15.76
CA VAL A 346 -11.80 13.10 -15.29
C VAL A 346 -12.66 14.36 -15.12
N LYS A 347 -13.85 14.33 -15.73
CA LYS A 347 -14.93 15.28 -15.48
C LYS A 347 -16.04 14.59 -14.67
N ASP A 348 -16.12 14.92 -13.38
CA ASP A 348 -17.16 14.41 -12.49
C ASP A 348 -18.54 14.93 -12.92
N THR A 349 -19.39 14.00 -13.33
CA THR A 349 -20.78 14.19 -13.80
C THR A 349 -21.76 13.36 -12.97
N GLY A 350 -21.41 13.10 -11.71
CA GLY A 350 -22.28 12.48 -10.69
C GLY A 350 -21.74 11.16 -10.12
N ASN A 351 -20.95 10.40 -10.88
CA ASN A 351 -20.14 9.29 -10.34
C ASN A 351 -18.76 9.81 -9.93
N CYS A 352 -18.22 9.33 -8.81
CA CYS A 352 -16.87 9.71 -8.38
C CYS A 352 -15.81 9.26 -9.38
N SER A 353 -14.68 9.99 -9.43
CA SER A 353 -13.56 9.67 -10.33
C SER A 353 -13.05 8.22 -10.15
N PRO A 354 -12.70 7.50 -11.25
CA PRO A 354 -11.97 6.23 -11.21
C PRO A 354 -10.58 6.29 -10.56
N ARG A 355 -10.12 7.48 -10.15
CA ARG A 355 -8.95 7.67 -9.27
C ARG A 355 -9.28 7.45 -7.79
N TYR A 356 -10.53 7.68 -7.35
CA TYR A 356 -10.97 7.50 -5.96
C TYR A 356 -11.60 6.14 -5.68
N MET A 357 -12.32 5.57 -6.66
CA MET A 357 -13.00 4.28 -6.51
C MET A 357 -13.09 3.56 -7.86
N ARG A 358 -12.66 2.30 -7.92
CA ARG A 358 -12.90 1.38 -9.04
C ARG A 358 -13.62 0.13 -8.57
N CYS A 359 -14.49 -0.43 -9.40
CA CYS A 359 -15.06 -1.76 -9.19
C CYS A 359 -14.44 -2.78 -10.15
N THR A 360 -14.27 -4.01 -9.68
CA THR A 360 -13.77 -5.13 -10.50
C THR A 360 -14.73 -5.51 -11.64
N ILE A 361 -16.02 -5.15 -11.54
CA ILE A 361 -17.04 -5.36 -12.58
C ILE A 361 -17.97 -4.14 -12.61
N ASN A 362 -18.05 -3.45 -13.76
CA ASN A 362 -18.80 -2.20 -13.90
C ASN A 362 -20.29 -2.39 -14.24
N GLN A 363 -20.76 -3.64 -14.37
CA GLN A 363 -22.17 -4.00 -14.23
C GLN A 363 -22.31 -5.04 -13.12
N ILE A 364 -23.12 -4.73 -12.10
CA ILE A 364 -23.19 -5.55 -10.89
C ILE A 364 -24.05 -6.80 -11.14
N PRO A 365 -23.56 -8.01 -10.84
CA PRO A 365 -24.35 -9.23 -11.01
C PRO A 365 -25.56 -9.24 -10.08
N CYS A 366 -26.75 -9.59 -10.59
CA CYS A 366 -27.98 -9.59 -9.79
C CYS A 366 -28.03 -10.68 -8.70
N THR A 367 -27.23 -11.74 -8.81
CA THR A 367 -27.21 -12.87 -7.87
C THR A 367 -25.79 -13.38 -7.56
N VAL A 368 -25.66 -14.06 -6.40
CA VAL A 368 -24.45 -14.80 -6.00
C VAL A 368 -24.12 -15.89 -7.02
N ASP A 369 -25.13 -16.58 -7.56
CA ASP A 369 -24.94 -17.68 -8.51
C ASP A 369 -24.29 -17.18 -9.80
N LEU A 370 -24.70 -16.01 -10.29
CA LEU A 370 -24.15 -15.40 -11.51
C LEU A 370 -22.69 -14.96 -11.31
N LEU A 371 -22.39 -14.33 -10.18
CA LEU A 371 -21.02 -13.96 -9.79
C LEU A 371 -20.14 -15.22 -9.65
N SER A 372 -20.61 -16.23 -8.92
CA SER A 372 -19.89 -17.49 -8.69
C SER A 372 -19.66 -18.24 -10.01
N THR A 373 -20.66 -18.26 -10.90
CA THR A 373 -20.54 -18.85 -12.25
C THR A 373 -19.45 -18.15 -13.07
N SER A 374 -19.29 -16.84 -12.96
CA SER A 374 -18.24 -16.08 -13.66
C SER A 374 -16.81 -16.39 -13.17
N ALA A 375 -16.68 -16.95 -11.96
CA ALA A 375 -15.44 -17.13 -11.20
C ALA A 375 -14.61 -15.84 -10.96
N MET A 376 -15.14 -14.67 -11.31
CA MET A 376 -14.54 -13.37 -11.00
C MET A 376 -14.88 -12.93 -9.57
N GLN A 377 -14.04 -12.05 -9.00
CA GLN A 377 -14.35 -11.41 -7.72
C GLN A 377 -15.17 -10.13 -7.95
N LEU A 378 -16.11 -9.85 -7.04
CA LEU A 378 -16.71 -8.52 -6.89
C LEU A 378 -16.03 -7.78 -5.74
N ALA A 379 -15.35 -6.67 -6.04
CA ALA A 379 -14.67 -5.85 -5.05
C ALA A 379 -14.58 -4.38 -5.52
N LEU A 380 -14.28 -3.50 -4.56
CA LEU A 380 -13.91 -2.11 -4.80
C LEU A 380 -12.45 -1.89 -4.41
N LEU A 381 -11.70 -1.17 -5.24
CA LEU A 381 -10.44 -0.54 -4.83
C LEU A 381 -10.71 0.93 -4.56
N VAL A 382 -10.41 1.37 -3.34
CA VAL A 382 -10.79 2.69 -2.82
C VAL A 382 -9.53 3.44 -2.38
N GLN A 383 -9.28 4.60 -2.98
CA GLN A 383 -8.10 5.44 -2.74
C GLN A 383 -8.59 6.87 -2.41
N PRO A 384 -9.13 7.13 -1.20
CA PRO A 384 -9.92 8.33 -0.93
C PRO A 384 -9.18 9.65 -1.15
N LEU A 385 -7.87 9.66 -0.92
CA LEU A 385 -7.01 10.84 -1.06
C LEU A 385 -6.20 10.86 -2.37
N ALA A 386 -6.56 10.04 -3.38
CA ALA A 386 -5.86 9.99 -4.66
C ALA A 386 -5.65 11.38 -5.29
N LEU A 387 -4.57 11.50 -6.07
CA LEU A 387 -4.23 12.74 -6.73
C LEU A 387 -5.12 12.92 -7.98
N PRO A 388 -5.86 14.05 -8.11
CA PRO A 388 -6.48 14.40 -9.37
C PRO A 388 -5.39 14.79 -10.39
N HIS A 389 -5.65 14.61 -11.68
CA HIS A 389 -4.79 15.17 -12.72
C HIS A 389 -4.86 16.72 -12.67
N PRO A 390 -3.77 17.49 -12.91
CA PRO A 390 -3.76 18.96 -12.71
C PRO A 390 -4.79 19.78 -13.51
N SER A 391 -5.40 19.19 -14.54
CA SER A 391 -6.48 19.79 -15.34
C SER A 391 -7.90 19.35 -14.94
N GLU A 392 -8.06 18.53 -13.91
CA GLU A 392 -9.36 18.15 -13.34
C GLU A 392 -9.88 19.27 -12.41
N GLU A 393 -11.20 19.38 -12.26
CA GLU A 393 -11.79 20.35 -11.33
C GLU A 393 -11.49 19.96 -9.86
N PRO A 394 -11.14 20.92 -8.97
CA PRO A 394 -10.87 20.61 -7.57
C PRO A 394 -12.14 20.12 -6.85
N ILE A 395 -11.97 19.18 -5.92
CA ILE A 395 -13.06 18.67 -5.09
C ILE A 395 -13.70 19.83 -4.34
N HIS A 396 -15.02 19.94 -4.45
CA HIS A 396 -15.78 21.02 -3.83
C HIS A 396 -15.95 20.76 -2.33
N VAL A 397 -15.65 21.78 -1.52
CA VAL A 397 -15.94 21.78 -0.07
C VAL A 397 -17.31 22.41 0.14
N VAL A 398 -18.21 21.67 0.78
CA VAL A 398 -19.58 22.08 1.10
C VAL A 398 -19.70 22.26 2.61
N ASP A 399 -20.23 23.39 3.04
CA ASP A 399 -20.47 23.71 4.45
C ASP A 399 -21.97 23.81 4.70
N PHE A 400 -22.44 23.11 5.74
CA PHE A 400 -23.83 23.12 6.20
C PHE A 400 -24.01 23.96 7.48
N GLY A 401 -22.93 24.51 8.03
CA GLY A 401 -22.95 25.15 9.34
C GLY A 401 -23.28 24.16 10.46
N GLU A 402 -24.01 24.62 11.47
CA GLU A 402 -24.25 23.84 12.70
C GLU A 402 -25.19 22.63 12.53
N SER A 403 -26.00 22.58 11.45
CA SER A 403 -26.89 21.42 11.19
C SER A 403 -26.17 20.20 10.62
N GLY A 404 -24.95 20.37 10.11
CA GLY A 404 -24.13 19.30 9.56
C GLY A 404 -24.62 18.73 8.22
N PRO A 405 -23.82 17.87 7.57
CA PRO A 405 -24.17 17.32 6.27
C PRO A 405 -25.40 16.40 6.35
N VAL A 406 -26.34 16.57 5.42
CA VAL A 406 -27.59 15.80 5.39
C VAL A 406 -27.31 14.30 5.17
N ARG A 407 -27.96 13.46 5.97
CA ARG A 407 -27.77 12.00 6.00
C ARG A 407 -29.09 11.26 6.13
N CYS A 408 -29.16 10.06 5.55
CA CYS A 408 -30.29 9.15 5.73
C CYS A 408 -30.39 8.70 7.21
N SER A 409 -31.56 8.80 7.83
CA SER A 409 -31.72 8.49 9.26
C SER A 409 -31.52 7.00 9.56
N ARG A 410 -31.84 6.11 8.61
CA ARG A 410 -31.67 4.66 8.72
C ARG A 410 -30.23 4.21 8.52
N CYS A 411 -29.66 4.36 7.32
CA CYS A 411 -28.33 3.81 7.01
C CYS A 411 -27.15 4.73 7.36
N LYS A 412 -27.41 5.99 7.72
CA LYS A 412 -26.41 7.04 8.00
C LYS A 412 -25.47 7.37 6.83
N GLY A 413 -25.81 6.94 5.61
CA GLY A 413 -25.18 7.41 4.37
C GLY A 413 -25.49 8.89 4.11
N TYR A 414 -24.58 9.57 3.44
CA TYR A 414 -24.63 11.00 3.13
C TYR A 414 -25.46 11.29 1.88
N ILE A 415 -26.05 12.49 1.84
CA ILE A 415 -26.68 13.05 0.64
C ILE A 415 -25.70 12.99 -0.54
N ASN A 416 -26.20 12.65 -1.73
CA ASN A 416 -25.41 12.36 -2.92
C ASN A 416 -26.30 12.49 -4.19
N PRO A 417 -25.74 12.55 -5.41
CA PRO A 417 -26.51 12.78 -6.63
C PRO A 417 -27.64 11.79 -6.94
N PHE A 418 -27.61 10.58 -6.37
CA PHE A 418 -28.54 9.50 -6.70
C PHE A 418 -29.76 9.41 -5.77
N VAL A 419 -29.88 10.27 -4.75
CA VAL A 419 -31.06 10.30 -3.88
C VAL A 419 -32.28 10.83 -4.64
N LYS A 420 -33.43 10.17 -4.49
CA LYS A 420 -34.65 10.54 -5.21
C LYS A 420 -35.55 11.41 -4.34
N PHE A 421 -35.58 12.71 -4.60
CA PHE A 421 -36.51 13.63 -3.95
C PHE A 421 -37.97 13.39 -4.39
N ILE A 422 -38.91 13.51 -3.46
CA ILE A 422 -40.36 13.32 -3.65
C ILE A 422 -41.14 14.39 -2.84
N ASP A 423 -42.48 14.39 -2.92
CA ASP A 423 -43.37 15.36 -2.25
C ASP A 423 -42.90 16.82 -2.39
N GLN A 424 -42.74 17.29 -3.64
CA GLN A 424 -42.22 18.63 -3.95
C GLN A 424 -40.89 18.96 -3.23
N GLY A 425 -40.03 17.95 -3.06
CA GLY A 425 -38.72 18.06 -2.42
C GLY A 425 -38.74 17.95 -0.90
N ARG A 426 -39.90 17.80 -0.26
CA ARG A 426 -40.05 17.70 1.21
C ARG A 426 -39.55 16.38 1.80
N GLN A 427 -39.37 15.36 0.96
CA GLN A 427 -38.82 14.06 1.36
C GLN A 427 -37.80 13.59 0.31
N PHE A 428 -36.92 12.66 0.70
CA PHE A 428 -36.00 11.98 -0.21
C PHE A 428 -35.89 10.49 0.10
N ILE A 429 -35.78 9.68 -0.94
CA ILE A 429 -35.52 8.24 -0.86
C ILE A 429 -34.02 8.02 -0.98
N CYS A 430 -33.44 7.34 0.00
CA CYS A 430 -32.02 7.00 0.04
C CYS A 430 -31.69 5.86 -0.93
N ASN A 431 -30.86 6.14 -1.94
CA ASN A 431 -30.35 5.17 -2.92
C ASN A 431 -29.61 3.98 -2.30
N LEU A 432 -29.03 4.14 -1.10
CA LEU A 432 -28.24 3.10 -0.42
C LEU A 432 -29.09 2.09 0.39
N CYS A 433 -30.38 2.38 0.67
CA CYS A 433 -31.20 1.50 1.52
C CYS A 433 -32.73 1.58 1.34
N GLY A 434 -33.21 2.34 0.34
CA GLY A 434 -34.64 2.51 0.03
C GLY A 434 -35.47 3.25 1.08
N PHE A 435 -34.87 3.72 2.18
CA PHE A 435 -35.60 4.43 3.23
C PHE A 435 -35.95 5.86 2.80
N THR A 436 -37.15 6.32 3.17
CA THR A 436 -37.64 7.67 2.91
C THR A 436 -37.45 8.55 4.13
N ASP A 437 -36.67 9.62 3.99
CA ASP A 437 -36.40 10.62 5.02
C ASP A 437 -37.08 11.95 4.69
N ALA A 438 -37.39 12.75 5.71
CA ALA A 438 -37.84 14.13 5.53
C ALA A 438 -36.64 15.04 5.20
N THR A 439 -36.80 15.91 4.21
CA THR A 439 -35.81 16.92 3.86
C THR A 439 -35.77 18.01 4.94
N PRO A 440 -34.59 18.36 5.49
CA PRO A 440 -34.46 19.49 6.42
C PRO A 440 -34.99 20.80 5.84
N ARG A 441 -35.59 21.67 6.67
CA ARG A 441 -36.32 22.86 6.21
C ARG A 441 -35.41 23.91 5.57
N ASP A 442 -34.21 24.05 6.11
CA ASP A 442 -33.05 24.80 5.63
C ASP A 442 -32.48 24.23 4.31
N TYR A 443 -32.63 22.93 4.09
CA TYR A 443 -32.15 22.24 2.89
C TYR A 443 -33.22 22.06 1.80
N HIS A 444 -34.47 22.47 2.03
CA HIS A 444 -35.58 22.26 1.10
C HIS A 444 -35.45 23.08 -0.19
N CYS A 445 -35.82 22.45 -1.33
CA CYS A 445 -36.08 23.12 -2.59
C CYS A 445 -37.16 22.36 -3.36
N ASN A 446 -38.01 23.07 -4.10
CA ASN A 446 -39.04 22.48 -4.96
C ASN A 446 -38.42 21.71 -6.14
N LEU A 447 -39.18 20.76 -6.68
CA LEU A 447 -38.81 20.02 -7.88
C LEU A 447 -39.03 20.84 -9.17
N GLY A 448 -38.27 20.52 -10.21
CA GLY A 448 -38.47 20.98 -11.58
C GLY A 448 -39.44 20.09 -12.37
N PRO A 449 -39.74 20.45 -13.64
CA PRO A 449 -40.60 19.64 -14.52
C PRO A 449 -40.04 18.24 -14.84
N ASP A 450 -38.73 18.05 -14.66
CA ASP A 450 -38.00 16.78 -14.83
C ASP A 450 -38.04 15.89 -13.56
N GLY A 451 -38.59 16.39 -12.45
CA GLY A 451 -38.61 15.71 -11.16
C GLY A 451 -37.30 15.77 -10.37
N ARG A 452 -36.25 16.43 -10.87
CA ARG A 452 -35.04 16.76 -10.07
C ARG A 452 -35.34 17.99 -9.21
N ARG A 453 -34.47 18.31 -8.24
CA ARG A 453 -34.53 19.61 -7.54
C ARG A 453 -34.05 20.72 -8.48
N ARG A 454 -34.67 21.89 -8.40
CA ARG A 454 -34.29 23.05 -9.23
C ARG A 454 -32.87 23.59 -8.95
N ASP A 455 -32.32 23.31 -7.77
CA ASP A 455 -30.96 23.69 -7.36
C ASP A 455 -29.96 22.53 -7.47
N ALA A 456 -30.34 21.37 -8.04
CA ALA A 456 -29.50 20.17 -8.05
C ALA A 456 -28.14 20.37 -8.73
N ASP A 457 -28.09 21.14 -9.82
CA ASP A 457 -26.85 21.36 -10.58
C ASP A 457 -25.97 22.49 -9.98
N GLU A 458 -26.55 23.34 -9.12
CA GLU A 458 -25.84 24.37 -8.34
C GLU A 458 -25.20 23.81 -7.06
N ARG A 459 -25.70 22.66 -6.57
CA ARG A 459 -25.33 22.00 -5.31
C ARG A 459 -24.30 20.89 -5.57
N PRO A 460 -23.01 21.04 -5.22
CA PRO A 460 -21.99 20.04 -5.55
C PRO A 460 -22.30 18.64 -5.02
N GLU A 461 -22.94 18.53 -3.86
CA GLU A 461 -23.37 17.28 -3.23
C GLU A 461 -24.57 16.59 -3.92
N LEU A 462 -25.20 17.26 -4.89
CA LEU A 462 -26.29 16.74 -5.72
C LEU A 462 -25.92 16.59 -7.21
N CYS A 463 -24.79 17.13 -7.67
CA CYS A 463 -24.32 17.00 -9.05
C CYS A 463 -22.94 16.33 -9.22
N ARG A 464 -22.13 16.20 -8.16
CA ARG A 464 -20.80 15.57 -8.19
C ARG A 464 -20.75 14.31 -7.34
N GLY A 465 -20.04 13.29 -7.82
CA GLY A 465 -19.84 12.03 -7.11
C GLY A 465 -18.82 12.12 -5.98
N THR A 466 -17.86 13.05 -6.03
CA THR A 466 -16.94 13.33 -4.91
C THR A 466 -17.03 14.77 -4.39
N VAL A 467 -17.25 14.90 -3.07
CA VAL A 467 -17.29 16.18 -2.33
C VAL A 467 -16.60 16.05 -0.97
N GLU A 468 -16.25 17.18 -0.35
CA GLU A 468 -15.87 17.24 1.07
C GLU A 468 -16.88 18.06 1.87
N PHE A 469 -17.36 17.52 2.98
CA PHE A 469 -18.15 18.29 3.94
C PHE A 469 -17.25 18.84 5.05
N VAL A 470 -17.54 20.08 5.48
CA VAL A 470 -17.04 20.61 6.77
C VAL A 470 -17.65 19.76 7.89
N ALA A 471 -16.83 19.29 8.83
CA ALA A 471 -17.30 18.45 9.92
C ALA A 471 -17.75 19.29 11.12
N THR A 472 -19.00 19.11 11.54
CA THR A 472 -19.60 19.69 12.77
C THR A 472 -18.94 19.15 14.04
N LYS A 473 -19.14 19.84 15.17
CA LYS A 473 -18.56 19.47 16.49
C LYS A 473 -18.94 18.07 16.96
N GLU A 474 -20.05 17.49 16.50
CA GLU A 474 -20.44 16.10 16.79
C GLU A 474 -19.43 15.05 16.24
N TYR A 475 -18.63 15.42 15.24
CA TYR A 475 -17.57 14.59 14.65
C TYR A 475 -16.21 14.78 15.35
N MET A 476 -16.18 15.49 16.47
CA MET A 476 -14.99 15.84 17.26
C MET A 476 -15.14 15.33 18.70
N VAL A 477 -14.18 14.54 19.18
CA VAL A 477 -14.09 14.16 20.60
C VAL A 477 -13.20 15.15 21.39
N ARG A 478 -12.30 15.83 20.67
CA ARG A 478 -11.45 16.95 21.10
C ARG A 478 -11.22 17.88 19.91
N ASP A 479 -10.66 19.06 20.16
CA ASP A 479 -10.21 19.95 19.08
C ASP A 479 -9.16 19.27 18.17
N PRO A 480 -9.14 19.56 16.85
CA PRO A 480 -8.20 18.93 15.92
C PRO A 480 -6.74 19.22 16.28
N MET A 481 -5.93 18.16 16.33
CA MET A 481 -4.55 18.18 16.83
C MET A 481 -3.58 19.07 16.02
N PRO A 482 -2.47 19.53 16.63
CA PRO A 482 -1.32 20.05 15.89
C PRO A 482 -0.69 18.99 14.97
N ALA A 483 0.05 19.44 13.95
CA ALA A 483 0.82 18.57 13.08
C ALA A 483 2.19 18.31 13.73
N VAL A 484 2.37 17.14 14.35
CA VAL A 484 3.62 16.74 15.00
C VAL A 484 4.43 15.83 14.09
N PHE A 485 5.70 16.18 13.84
CA PHE A 485 6.67 15.35 13.13
C PHE A 485 7.85 15.03 14.05
N PHE A 486 8.02 13.76 14.40
CA PHE A 486 9.11 13.30 15.27
C PHE A 486 10.13 12.52 14.43
N PHE A 487 11.40 12.90 14.46
CA PHE A 487 12.47 12.22 13.74
C PHE A 487 13.28 11.31 14.68
N LEU A 488 13.48 10.05 14.30
CA LEU A 488 14.18 9.06 15.12
C LEU A 488 15.26 8.36 14.28
N ILE A 489 16.54 8.58 14.59
CA ILE A 489 17.65 8.26 13.68
C ILE A 489 18.63 7.25 14.30
N ASP A 490 18.87 6.13 13.61
CA ASP A 490 19.90 5.13 13.95
C ASP A 490 21.31 5.76 13.84
N VAL A 491 22.07 5.68 14.94
CA VAL A 491 23.46 6.16 15.08
C VAL A 491 24.42 5.03 15.47
N SER A 492 24.02 3.77 15.24
CA SER A 492 24.90 2.61 15.36
C SER A 492 26.12 2.73 14.44
N MET A 493 27.18 1.99 14.77
CA MET A 493 28.44 1.95 14.03
C MET A 493 28.23 1.72 12.53
N ASN A 494 27.28 0.86 12.14
CA ASN A 494 27.00 0.56 10.73
C ASN A 494 26.21 1.70 10.05
N ALA A 495 25.28 2.37 10.74
CA ALA A 495 24.57 3.52 10.21
C ALA A 495 25.52 4.71 9.94
N ILE A 496 26.52 4.89 10.81
CA ILE A 496 27.61 5.85 10.64
C ILE A 496 28.54 5.45 9.49
N GLN A 497 29.06 4.21 9.47
CA GLN A 497 30.03 3.75 8.46
C GLN A 497 29.48 3.71 7.03
N THR A 498 28.19 3.39 6.85
CA THR A 498 27.52 3.40 5.53
C THR A 498 27.10 4.79 5.07
N GLY A 499 27.26 5.81 5.93
CA GLY A 499 26.77 7.17 5.68
C GLY A 499 25.26 7.33 5.82
N ALA A 500 24.52 6.30 6.25
CA ALA A 500 23.07 6.33 6.38
C ALA A 500 22.58 7.41 7.36
N THR A 501 23.23 7.54 8.53
CA THR A 501 22.93 8.61 9.51
C THR A 501 23.10 10.00 8.88
N ALA A 502 24.17 10.23 8.11
CA ALA A 502 24.44 11.51 7.46
C ALA A 502 23.45 11.81 6.32
N ALA A 503 23.09 10.80 5.53
CA ALA A 503 22.06 10.91 4.49
C ALA A 503 20.69 11.23 5.09
N ALA A 504 20.31 10.59 6.20
CA ALA A 504 19.09 10.88 6.94
C ALA A 504 19.09 12.32 7.50
N CYS A 505 20.17 12.75 8.17
CA CYS A 505 20.27 14.10 8.70
C CYS A 505 20.19 15.17 7.60
N SER A 506 20.89 14.97 6.48
CA SER A 506 20.85 15.85 5.30
C SER A 506 19.46 15.90 4.66
N ALA A 507 18.79 14.74 4.51
CA ALA A 507 17.43 14.66 3.99
C ALA A 507 16.44 15.42 4.89
N ILE A 508 16.51 15.24 6.21
CA ILE A 508 15.67 15.97 7.17
C ILE A 508 15.93 17.48 7.08
N ASN A 509 17.20 17.90 7.06
CA ASN A 509 17.59 19.32 7.02
C ASN A 509 16.97 20.04 5.80
N GLN A 510 17.04 19.41 4.62
CA GLN A 510 16.41 19.93 3.40
C GLN A 510 14.87 19.83 3.41
N VAL A 511 14.29 18.85 4.11
CA VAL A 511 12.83 18.64 4.20
C VAL A 511 12.17 19.58 5.22
N ILE A 512 12.88 20.12 6.22
CA ILE A 512 12.33 21.09 7.19
C ILE A 512 11.64 22.28 6.49
N ALA A 513 12.25 22.81 5.40
CA ALA A 513 11.68 23.90 4.61
C ALA A 513 10.42 23.53 3.81
N ASN A 514 10.07 22.24 3.74
CA ASN A 514 8.88 21.71 3.07
C ASN A 514 7.77 21.30 4.07
N LEU A 515 8.02 21.37 5.39
CA LEU A 515 6.99 21.08 6.40
C LEU A 515 5.90 22.17 6.41
N PRO A 516 4.64 21.86 6.78
CA PRO A 516 3.55 22.85 6.74
C PRO A 516 3.84 24.08 7.59
N GLU A 517 3.96 25.25 6.97
CA GLU A 517 4.16 26.51 7.70
C GLU A 517 2.86 26.93 8.39
N GLY A 518 2.88 26.91 9.73
CA GLY A 518 1.77 27.34 10.56
C GLY A 518 2.09 27.32 12.05
N PRO A 519 1.33 28.04 12.89
CA PRO A 519 1.58 28.15 14.34
C PRO A 519 1.27 26.88 15.14
N ARG A 520 1.04 25.74 14.47
CA ARG A 520 0.71 24.44 15.08
C ARG A 520 1.60 23.29 14.58
N THR A 521 2.68 23.59 13.86
CA THR A 521 3.62 22.56 13.39
C THR A 521 4.71 22.35 14.44
N MET A 522 4.70 21.18 15.05
CA MET A 522 5.61 20.78 16.14
C MET A 522 6.62 19.77 15.62
N VAL A 523 7.85 19.84 16.11
CA VAL A 523 8.93 18.91 15.77
C VAL A 523 9.63 18.42 17.04
N GLY A 524 9.97 17.13 17.03
CA GLY A 524 10.88 16.51 18.00
C GLY A 524 11.94 15.67 17.29
N ILE A 525 13.06 15.42 17.95
CA ILE A 525 14.16 14.61 17.40
C ILE A 525 14.84 13.78 18.49
N ALA A 526 15.21 12.55 18.12
CA ALA A 526 16.06 11.67 18.92
C ALA A 526 16.98 10.80 18.03
N THR A 527 18.09 10.35 18.59
CA THR A 527 19.00 9.38 17.96
C THR A 527 19.14 8.13 18.84
N PHE A 528 19.39 6.96 18.27
CA PHE A 528 19.49 5.72 19.04
C PHE A 528 20.53 4.73 18.50
N ASP A 529 21.14 4.00 19.42
CA ASP A 529 21.96 2.81 19.17
C ASP A 529 21.53 1.70 20.15
N CYS A 530 22.36 1.24 21.08
CA CYS A 530 21.93 0.46 22.24
C CYS A 530 21.28 1.33 23.33
N THR A 531 21.35 2.67 23.22
CA THR A 531 20.70 3.64 24.10
C THR A 531 19.95 4.71 23.31
N ILE A 532 19.10 5.49 23.97
CA ILE A 532 18.21 6.47 23.33
C ILE A 532 18.61 7.88 23.75
N HIS A 533 18.74 8.80 22.80
CA HIS A 533 19.24 10.17 23.01
C HIS A 533 18.21 11.17 22.50
N PHE A 534 17.50 11.84 23.41
CA PHE A 534 16.60 12.95 23.08
C PHE A 534 17.37 14.28 23.05
N TYR A 535 16.86 15.29 22.33
CA TYR A 535 17.49 16.61 22.27
C TYR A 535 16.49 17.71 22.65
N ASN A 536 16.86 18.54 23.63
CA ASN A 536 16.11 19.74 23.97
C ASN A 536 16.54 20.88 23.04
N LEU A 537 15.55 21.43 22.32
CA LEU A 537 15.74 22.45 21.28
C LEU A 537 15.23 23.85 21.71
N LYS A 538 14.96 24.06 23.02
CA LYS A 538 14.41 25.33 23.51
C LYS A 538 15.38 26.50 23.33
N ARG A 539 14.81 27.61 22.84
CA ARG A 539 15.47 28.85 22.39
C ARG A 539 16.37 29.56 23.42
N ALA A 540 16.35 29.14 24.69
CA ALA A 540 17.18 29.69 25.77
C ALA A 540 18.55 29.02 25.90
N SER A 541 18.76 27.82 25.31
CA SER A 541 20.05 27.14 25.31
C SER A 541 20.83 27.50 24.04
N GLN A 542 22.08 27.96 24.18
CA GLN A 542 22.93 28.29 23.02
C GLN A 542 23.43 27.05 22.25
N GLN A 543 23.24 25.85 22.80
CA GLN A 543 23.49 24.56 22.13
C GLN A 543 22.37 23.56 22.51
N PRO A 544 21.97 22.65 21.61
CA PRO A 544 21.01 21.58 21.93
C PRO A 544 21.52 20.71 23.09
N LEU A 545 20.68 20.47 24.10
CA LEU A 545 21.03 19.61 25.23
C LEU A 545 20.60 18.16 24.94
N MET A 546 21.57 17.25 24.90
CA MET A 546 21.32 15.81 24.78
C MET A 546 20.88 15.23 26.13
N LEU A 547 19.80 14.43 26.12
CA LEU A 547 19.22 13.75 27.27
C LEU A 547 19.19 12.24 27.00
N ILE A 548 20.02 11.48 27.72
CA ILE A 548 20.21 10.04 27.47
C ILE A 548 19.27 9.22 28.34
N VAL A 549 18.53 8.30 27.70
CA VAL A 549 17.71 7.25 28.31
C VAL A 549 18.40 5.90 28.05
N PRO A 550 19.11 5.33 29.05
CA PRO A 550 19.87 4.10 28.90
C PRO A 550 19.05 2.82 29.16
N ASP A 551 17.85 2.93 29.75
CA ASP A 551 16.97 1.78 29.95
C ASP A 551 16.15 1.53 28.67
N VAL A 552 16.35 0.36 28.08
CA VAL A 552 15.70 -0.10 26.85
C VAL A 552 14.67 -1.21 27.10
N GLN A 553 14.32 -1.47 28.36
CA GLN A 553 13.34 -2.47 28.79
C GLN A 553 12.17 -1.85 29.56
N ASP A 554 12.41 -0.88 30.46
CA ASP A 554 11.38 -0.02 31.06
C ASP A 554 11.55 1.43 30.58
N VAL A 555 11.09 1.65 29.35
CA VAL A 555 11.37 2.86 28.56
C VAL A 555 10.53 4.03 29.04
N TYR A 556 11.21 5.12 29.42
CA TYR A 556 10.59 6.41 29.73
C TYR A 556 10.98 7.49 28.70
N THR A 557 10.31 8.63 28.77
CA THR A 557 10.64 9.84 28.00
C THR A 557 10.97 11.00 28.94
N PRO A 558 11.88 11.91 28.58
CA PRO A 558 12.00 13.21 29.25
C PRO A 558 10.69 14.02 29.16
N LEU A 559 10.60 15.14 29.89
CA LEU A 559 9.40 15.98 29.89
C LEU A 559 8.97 16.35 28.44
N GLU A 560 7.74 15.99 28.05
CA GLU A 560 7.22 16.14 26.67
C GLU A 560 7.49 17.55 26.10
N SER A 561 7.27 18.57 26.94
CA SER A 561 7.45 19.99 26.59
C SER A 561 8.89 20.43 26.30
N ASP A 562 9.91 19.63 26.65
CA ASP A 562 11.32 19.88 26.35
C ASP A 562 11.77 19.21 25.04
N VAL A 563 11.05 18.19 24.58
CA VAL A 563 11.43 17.35 23.43
C VAL A 563 10.64 17.70 22.17
N ILE A 564 9.36 18.05 22.31
CA ILE A 564 8.48 18.42 21.19
C ILE A 564 8.19 19.92 21.26
N VAL A 565 8.71 20.66 20.29
CA VAL A 565 8.71 22.14 20.27
C VAL A 565 8.15 22.68 18.95
N GLN A 566 7.71 23.94 18.93
CA GLN A 566 7.18 24.56 17.72
C GLN A 566 8.32 24.83 16.71
N LEU A 567 8.15 24.39 15.45
CA LEU A 567 9.19 24.48 14.42
C LEU A 567 9.71 25.92 14.22
N ALA A 568 8.79 26.89 14.24
CA ALA A 568 9.11 28.32 14.08
C ALA A 568 10.02 28.89 15.19
N GLU A 569 10.13 28.23 16.35
CA GLU A 569 10.98 28.67 17.47
C GLU A 569 12.33 27.95 17.49
N CYS A 570 12.39 26.70 17.01
CA CYS A 570 13.54 25.82 17.15
C CYS A 570 14.38 25.63 15.87
N ARG A 571 13.86 26.02 14.70
CA ARG A 571 14.43 25.71 13.38
C ARG A 571 15.95 25.81 13.28
N GLN A 572 16.54 26.96 13.66
CA GLN A 572 18.00 27.16 13.60
C GLN A 572 18.79 26.18 14.49
N HIS A 573 18.27 25.83 15.67
CA HIS A 573 18.92 24.86 16.57
C HIS A 573 18.79 23.43 16.03
N LEU A 574 17.70 23.11 15.32
CA LEU A 574 17.50 21.83 14.64
C LEU A 574 18.39 21.68 13.41
N GLU A 575 18.53 22.73 12.60
CA GLU A 575 19.44 22.79 11.44
C GLU A 575 20.91 22.54 11.90
N ILE A 576 21.37 23.27 12.94
CA ILE A 576 22.70 23.07 13.56
C ILE A 576 22.85 21.65 14.16
N LEU A 577 21.82 21.12 14.82
CA LEU A 577 21.87 19.78 15.39
C LEU A 577 22.07 18.71 14.32
N LEU A 578 21.31 18.77 13.22
CA LEU A 578 21.38 17.81 12.12
C LEU A 578 22.75 17.80 11.42
N GLU A 579 23.40 18.96 11.31
CA GLU A 579 24.79 19.04 10.83
C GLU A 579 25.80 18.40 11.81
N SER A 580 25.53 18.47 13.12
CA SER A 580 26.45 17.98 14.15
C SER A 580 26.34 16.49 14.48
N ILE A 581 25.15 15.87 14.36
CA ILE A 581 24.90 14.47 14.74
C ILE A 581 25.90 13.48 14.10
N PRO A 582 26.20 13.53 12.78
CA PRO A 582 27.16 12.60 12.16
C PRO A 582 28.57 12.70 12.76
N THR A 583 28.98 13.89 13.24
CA THR A 583 30.27 14.09 13.90
C THR A 583 30.24 13.64 15.36
N MET A 584 29.14 13.88 16.09
CA MET A 584 28.96 13.41 17.48
C MET A 584 29.16 11.90 17.61
N PHE A 585 28.65 11.12 16.65
CA PHE A 585 28.73 9.66 16.67
C PHE A 585 29.81 9.07 15.75
N GLN A 586 30.72 9.88 15.19
CA GLN A 586 31.77 9.43 14.26
C GLN A 586 32.67 8.33 14.84
N SER A 587 32.94 8.37 16.15
CA SER A 587 33.74 7.38 16.87
C SER A 587 32.92 6.23 17.47
N ASN A 588 31.61 6.13 17.19
CA ASN A 588 30.77 5.08 17.78
C ASN A 588 31.27 3.67 17.37
N ARG A 589 31.08 2.70 18.28
CA ARG A 589 31.44 1.28 18.16
C ARG A 589 30.29 0.34 18.51
N THR A 590 29.16 0.87 18.97
CA THR A 590 27.93 0.09 19.19
C THR A 590 27.43 -0.48 17.86
N ALA A 591 27.41 -1.80 17.72
CA ALA A 591 26.84 -2.47 16.55
C ALA A 591 25.32 -2.72 16.69
N ASP A 592 24.82 -2.70 17.92
CA ASP A 592 23.44 -3.00 18.30
C ASP A 592 22.44 -1.85 18.06
N SER A 593 21.16 -2.22 17.96
CA SER A 593 20.05 -1.26 17.83
C SER A 593 18.88 -1.63 18.76
N ALA A 594 18.44 -0.62 19.51
CA ALA A 594 17.31 -0.65 20.43
C ALA A 594 16.00 -0.16 19.79
N PHE A 595 15.80 -0.38 18.48
CA PHE A 595 14.66 0.12 17.69
C PHE A 595 13.31 0.12 18.42
N GLY A 596 12.86 -1.03 18.96
CA GLY A 596 11.54 -1.13 19.58
C GLY A 596 11.41 -0.30 20.85
N ALA A 597 12.50 -0.19 21.62
CA ALA A 597 12.59 0.71 22.77
C ALA A 597 12.61 2.19 22.33
N ALA A 598 13.43 2.54 21.33
CA ALA A 598 13.54 3.90 20.80
C ALA A 598 12.20 4.42 20.22
N VAL A 599 11.50 3.57 19.47
CA VAL A 599 10.17 3.86 18.92
C VAL A 599 9.13 3.98 20.04
N LYS A 600 9.21 3.14 21.10
CA LYS A 600 8.34 3.26 22.28
C LYS A 600 8.60 4.58 23.05
N ALA A 601 9.86 5.02 23.15
CA ALA A 601 10.23 6.28 23.80
C ALA A 601 9.70 7.50 23.05
N ALA A 602 9.85 7.52 21.72
CA ALA A 602 9.31 8.58 20.88
C ALA A 602 7.77 8.59 20.89
N PHE A 603 7.12 7.42 20.89
CA PHE A 603 5.68 7.31 21.11
C PHE A 603 5.24 7.93 22.45
N LEU A 604 5.98 7.68 23.55
CA LEU A 604 5.64 8.24 24.85
C LEU A 604 5.70 9.78 24.83
N ALA A 605 6.71 10.37 24.18
CA ALA A 605 6.78 11.81 23.98
C ALA A 605 5.58 12.36 23.20
N MET A 606 5.10 11.62 22.20
CA MET A 606 3.98 12.02 21.33
C MET A 606 2.59 11.66 21.88
N LYS A 607 2.48 10.97 23.02
CA LYS A 607 1.24 10.29 23.45
C LYS A 607 0.06 11.24 23.69
N SER A 608 0.34 12.49 24.09
CA SER A 608 -0.65 13.55 24.30
C SER A 608 -1.16 14.15 22.97
N THR A 609 -0.27 14.30 21.98
CA THR A 609 -0.47 15.08 20.74
C THR A 609 -0.64 14.26 19.46
N GLY A 610 -0.40 12.95 19.48
CA GLY A 610 -0.36 12.09 18.29
C GLY A 610 0.68 12.55 17.26
N GLY A 611 0.44 12.22 15.98
CA GLY A 611 1.20 12.77 14.84
C GLY A 611 1.92 11.70 14.01
N LYS A 612 3.08 12.05 13.45
CA LYS A 612 3.92 11.15 12.64
C LYS A 612 5.33 11.00 13.22
N LEU A 613 5.74 9.74 13.41
CA LEU A 613 7.08 9.32 13.78
C LEU A 613 7.80 8.79 12.52
N LEU A 614 8.91 9.42 12.16
CA LEU A 614 9.76 9.13 11.00
C LEU A 614 11.03 8.45 11.49
N VAL A 615 11.11 7.12 11.31
CA VAL A 615 12.22 6.30 11.84
C VAL A 615 13.18 5.91 10.74
N PHE A 616 14.48 6.13 10.96
CA PHE A 616 15.55 5.71 10.07
C PHE A 616 16.33 4.58 10.75
N GLN A 617 16.33 3.38 10.16
CA GLN A 617 16.91 2.16 10.72
C GLN A 617 17.90 1.55 9.73
N SER A 618 19.11 1.16 10.18
CA SER A 618 20.14 0.60 9.30
C SER A 618 20.51 -0.85 9.63
N VAL A 619 20.50 -1.24 10.90
CA VAL A 619 20.84 -2.60 11.37
C VAL A 619 19.63 -3.44 11.80
N LEU A 620 19.84 -4.74 12.03
CA LEU A 620 18.88 -5.60 12.74
C LEU A 620 18.76 -5.15 14.21
N PRO A 621 17.55 -4.90 14.75
CA PRO A 621 17.39 -4.58 16.16
C PRO A 621 17.68 -5.76 17.08
N SER A 622 18.81 -5.73 17.78
CA SER A 622 19.33 -6.83 18.59
C SER A 622 19.01 -6.72 20.08
N ILE A 623 18.56 -5.56 20.58
CA ILE A 623 18.44 -5.27 22.02
C ILE A 623 17.14 -4.52 22.37
N GLY A 624 16.71 -4.64 23.63
CA GLY A 624 15.53 -3.96 24.17
C GLY A 624 14.18 -4.60 23.79
N ILE A 625 13.09 -3.87 24.07
CA ILE A 625 11.72 -4.32 23.78
C ILE A 625 11.59 -4.69 22.29
N GLY A 626 11.27 -5.96 22.00
CA GLY A 626 11.08 -6.44 20.63
C GLY A 626 12.37 -6.73 19.85
N SER A 627 13.49 -7.00 20.55
CA SER A 627 14.73 -7.52 19.98
C SER A 627 14.54 -8.75 19.09
N LEU A 628 15.29 -8.84 17.99
CA LEU A 628 15.21 -9.86 16.95
C LEU A 628 16.56 -10.59 16.76
N SER A 629 16.52 -11.82 16.24
CA SER A 629 17.70 -12.63 15.90
C SER A 629 17.83 -12.86 14.39
N ALA A 630 19.03 -13.25 13.94
CA ALA A 630 19.36 -13.45 12.53
C ALA A 630 18.82 -14.79 11.96
N ARG A 631 17.51 -15.05 12.14
CA ARG A 631 16.80 -16.31 11.82
C ARG A 631 16.93 -16.80 10.37
N GLU A 632 17.35 -15.96 9.42
CA GLU A 632 17.70 -16.41 8.08
C GLU A 632 18.86 -17.43 8.09
N ALA A 633 19.89 -17.22 8.92
CA ALA A 633 21.04 -18.11 9.01
C ALA A 633 20.65 -19.50 9.52
N GLU A 634 19.73 -19.54 10.50
CA GLU A 634 19.15 -20.76 11.07
C GLU A 634 18.26 -21.50 10.06
N GLY A 635 17.52 -20.77 9.21
CA GLY A 635 16.70 -21.37 8.16
C GLY A 635 17.52 -22.02 7.03
N ARG A 636 18.70 -21.49 6.72
CA ARG A 636 19.56 -21.96 5.61
C ARG A 636 20.18 -23.35 5.81
N SER A 637 20.25 -23.89 7.04
CA SER A 637 20.78 -25.25 7.27
C SER A 637 19.85 -26.35 6.75
N ASN A 638 18.55 -26.07 6.60
CA ASN A 638 17.51 -27.06 6.33
C ASN A 638 17.08 -27.04 4.85
N ILE A 639 18.06 -27.12 3.94
CA ILE A 639 17.92 -26.87 2.49
C ILE A 639 16.79 -27.71 1.84
N SER A 640 16.57 -28.95 2.29
CA SER A 640 15.52 -29.84 1.78
C SER A 640 14.08 -29.48 2.20
N ALA A 641 13.89 -28.51 3.11
CA ALA A 641 12.59 -28.05 3.59
C ALA A 641 12.18 -26.65 3.07
N GLY A 642 13.08 -25.94 2.38
CA GLY A 642 13.01 -24.50 2.12
C GLY A 642 11.64 -23.97 1.65
N GLU A 643 11.13 -24.41 0.49
CA GLU A 643 9.85 -23.89 -0.05
C GLU A 643 8.63 -24.20 0.84
N LYS A 644 8.64 -25.31 1.59
CA LYS A 644 7.49 -25.70 2.41
C LYS A 644 7.32 -24.80 3.63
N GLU A 645 8.43 -24.35 4.22
CA GLU A 645 8.41 -23.63 5.50
C GLU A 645 8.78 -22.14 5.40
N ALA A 646 9.24 -21.64 4.24
CA ALA A 646 9.63 -20.25 4.04
C ALA A 646 8.58 -19.20 4.48
N HIS A 647 7.28 -19.54 4.38
CA HIS A 647 6.19 -18.68 4.84
C HIS A 647 6.28 -18.34 6.35
N LYS A 648 6.81 -19.25 7.18
CA LYS A 648 7.02 -19.02 8.62
C LYS A 648 8.00 -17.88 8.91
N LEU A 649 9.00 -17.68 8.04
CA LEU A 649 9.98 -16.60 8.16
C LEU A 649 9.43 -15.24 7.68
N LEU A 650 8.27 -15.23 7.02
CA LEU A 650 7.55 -14.02 6.59
C LEU A 650 6.49 -13.57 7.62
N GLN A 651 6.32 -14.31 8.71
CA GLN A 651 5.59 -13.87 9.90
C GLN A 651 6.51 -13.10 10.85
N PRO A 652 5.99 -12.11 11.62
CA PRO A 652 6.77 -11.49 12.70
C PRO A 652 7.18 -12.54 13.75
N VAL A 653 8.32 -12.34 14.40
CA VAL A 653 8.83 -13.25 15.44
C VAL A 653 7.84 -13.42 16.59
N ASP A 654 7.19 -12.33 17.02
CA ASP A 654 6.24 -12.34 18.13
C ASP A 654 5.05 -11.37 17.94
N LYS A 655 4.37 -11.02 19.05
CA LYS A 655 3.27 -10.04 19.09
C LYS A 655 3.67 -8.71 19.75
N THR A 656 4.91 -8.52 20.18
CA THR A 656 5.35 -7.35 20.96
C THR A 656 5.31 -6.09 20.11
N LEU A 657 5.97 -6.08 18.95
CA LEU A 657 5.89 -4.97 17.99
C LEU A 657 4.44 -4.68 17.55
N LYS A 658 3.63 -5.72 17.39
CA LYS A 658 2.20 -5.58 17.03
C LYS A 658 1.38 -4.93 18.13
N THR A 659 1.63 -5.29 19.39
CA THR A 659 0.90 -4.76 20.55
C THR A 659 1.22 -3.28 20.75
N MET A 660 2.51 -2.91 20.64
CA MET A 660 2.91 -1.50 20.62
C MET A 660 2.26 -0.74 19.46
N ALA A 661 2.25 -1.29 18.24
CA ALA A 661 1.68 -0.63 17.08
C ALA A 661 0.14 -0.43 17.15
N ILE A 662 -0.58 -1.28 17.91
CA ILE A 662 -2.00 -1.06 18.22
C ILE A 662 -2.14 0.13 19.19
N GLU A 663 -1.36 0.18 20.28
CA GLU A 663 -1.35 1.33 21.19
C GLU A 663 -1.00 2.63 20.46
N PHE A 664 -0.02 2.61 19.56
CA PHE A 664 0.37 3.77 18.75
C PHE A 664 -0.81 4.27 17.90
N ALA A 665 -1.56 3.36 17.27
CA ALA A 665 -2.74 3.70 16.48
C ALA A 665 -3.89 4.27 17.34
N GLU A 666 -4.08 3.78 18.57
CA GLU A 666 -5.10 4.28 19.51
C GLU A 666 -4.85 5.73 19.92
N TYR A 667 -3.58 6.10 20.19
CA TYR A 667 -3.18 7.49 20.47
C TYR A 667 -2.80 8.27 19.19
N GLN A 668 -3.25 7.80 18.02
CA GLN A 668 -3.18 8.53 16.74
C GLN A 668 -1.73 8.86 16.29
N VAL A 669 -0.76 8.01 16.63
CA VAL A 669 0.64 8.07 16.16
C VAL A 669 0.81 7.15 14.95
N CYS A 670 1.13 7.76 13.81
CA CYS A 670 1.58 7.08 12.60
C CYS A 670 3.09 6.83 12.66
N VAL A 671 3.57 5.64 12.27
CA VAL A 671 5.01 5.34 12.19
C VAL A 671 5.36 5.02 10.74
N ASP A 672 6.27 5.79 10.15
CA ASP A 672 6.89 5.52 8.85
C ASP A 672 8.34 5.07 9.06
N LEU A 673 8.79 4.06 8.30
CA LEU A 673 10.08 3.41 8.50
C LEU A 673 10.95 3.45 7.23
N PHE A 674 12.11 4.10 7.31
CA PHE A 674 13.13 4.19 6.28
C PHE A 674 14.28 3.22 6.60
N ILE A 675 14.39 2.13 5.85
CA ILE A 675 15.35 1.06 6.06
C ILE A 675 16.55 1.24 5.13
N THR A 676 17.67 1.72 5.68
CA THR A 676 18.91 2.04 4.95
C THR A 676 19.98 1.00 5.27
N THR A 677 19.92 -0.17 4.63
CA THR A 677 20.70 -1.34 5.06
C THR A 677 21.53 -2.00 3.95
N GLN A 678 22.57 -2.72 4.37
CA GLN A 678 23.39 -3.59 3.52
C GLN A 678 23.30 -5.07 3.97
N THR A 679 22.50 -5.39 4.99
CA THR A 679 22.42 -6.74 5.59
C THR A 679 20.96 -7.24 5.67
N TYR A 680 20.72 -8.30 6.45
CA TYR A 680 19.38 -8.71 6.89
C TYR A 680 18.95 -7.86 8.09
N VAL A 681 17.67 -7.48 8.16
CA VAL A 681 17.07 -6.67 9.25
C VAL A 681 15.70 -7.15 9.73
N ASP A 682 15.19 -8.25 9.15
CA ASP A 682 13.89 -8.86 9.45
C ASP A 682 12.67 -7.93 9.24
N ILE A 683 12.50 -7.47 8.01
CA ILE A 683 11.37 -6.62 7.58
C ILE A 683 10.01 -7.27 7.89
N ALA A 684 9.93 -8.61 7.92
CA ALA A 684 8.73 -9.35 8.34
C ALA A 684 8.23 -8.94 9.74
N SER A 685 9.14 -8.68 10.68
CA SER A 685 8.82 -8.20 12.03
C SER A 685 8.66 -6.68 12.08
N LEU A 686 9.64 -5.93 11.54
CA LEU A 686 9.65 -4.46 11.65
C LEU A 686 8.43 -3.80 10.98
N SER A 687 8.03 -4.32 9.81
CA SER A 687 6.94 -3.74 9.00
C SER A 687 5.56 -3.82 9.65
N VAL A 688 5.38 -4.62 10.71
CA VAL A 688 4.12 -4.68 11.45
C VAL A 688 3.77 -3.32 12.07
N VAL A 689 4.76 -2.51 12.44
CA VAL A 689 4.55 -1.19 13.06
C VAL A 689 3.94 -0.18 12.08
N PRO A 690 4.54 0.12 10.91
CA PRO A 690 3.91 0.95 9.88
C PRO A 690 2.59 0.35 9.37
N ARG A 691 2.54 -0.97 9.10
CA ARG A 691 1.32 -1.62 8.58
C ARG A 691 0.12 -1.49 9.52
N THR A 692 0.34 -1.54 10.84
CA THR A 692 -0.75 -1.46 11.84
C THR A 692 -1.14 -0.01 12.15
N THR A 693 -0.17 0.91 12.21
CA THR A 693 -0.47 2.33 12.48
C THR A 693 -1.07 3.05 11.27
N GLY A 694 -0.76 2.59 10.05
CA GLY A 694 -1.14 3.25 8.80
C GLY A 694 -0.04 4.14 8.22
N GLY A 695 1.22 3.80 8.45
CA GLY A 695 2.40 4.36 7.78
C GLY A 695 2.82 3.54 6.55
N GLN A 696 4.11 3.58 6.22
CA GLN A 696 4.77 2.90 5.09
C GLN A 696 6.15 2.38 5.49
N VAL A 697 6.69 1.45 4.69
CA VAL A 697 8.10 1.04 4.70
C VAL A 697 8.76 1.54 3.42
N TYR A 698 9.93 2.16 3.56
CA TYR A 698 10.83 2.51 2.46
C TYR A 698 12.10 1.66 2.63
N TYR A 699 12.57 1.01 1.56
CA TYR A 699 13.66 0.02 1.64
C TYR A 699 14.76 0.34 0.63
N TYR A 700 15.96 0.63 1.14
CA TYR A 700 17.13 0.95 0.34
C TYR A 700 18.14 -0.19 0.50
N TYR A 701 18.15 -1.10 -0.47
CA TYR A 701 19.06 -2.26 -0.47
C TYR A 701 19.79 -2.48 -1.81
N PRO A 702 21.10 -2.81 -1.77
CA PRO A 702 22.01 -2.38 -0.70
C PRO A 702 22.02 -0.84 -0.64
N PHE A 703 22.04 -0.24 0.55
CA PHE A 703 22.11 1.21 0.70
C PHE A 703 23.51 1.75 0.34
N SER A 704 23.56 2.85 -0.40
CA SER A 704 24.76 3.66 -0.60
C SER A 704 24.44 5.15 -0.53
N ALA A 705 25.12 5.87 0.37
CA ALA A 705 24.99 7.32 0.50
C ALA A 705 25.36 8.10 -0.79
N VAL A 706 26.08 7.49 -1.74
CA VAL A 706 26.48 8.10 -3.01
C VAL A 706 25.33 8.13 -4.03
N SER A 707 24.55 7.05 -4.13
CA SER A 707 23.45 6.93 -5.12
C SER A 707 22.07 7.19 -4.54
N ASP A 708 21.86 6.88 -3.26
CA ASP A 708 20.50 6.71 -2.71
C ASP A 708 20.03 7.93 -1.93
N THR A 709 20.92 8.84 -1.52
CA THR A 709 20.57 10.06 -0.78
C THR A 709 19.55 10.92 -1.54
N ALA A 710 19.64 10.99 -2.87
CA ALA A 710 18.65 11.67 -3.70
C ALA A 710 17.26 11.00 -3.65
N LYS A 711 17.19 9.67 -3.56
CA LYS A 711 15.92 8.96 -3.40
C LYS A 711 15.38 9.09 -1.97
N LEU A 712 16.22 8.88 -0.95
CA LEU A 712 15.86 9.06 0.46
C LEU A 712 15.27 10.45 0.73
N TYR A 713 15.90 11.50 0.19
CA TYR A 713 15.37 12.86 0.26
C TYR A 713 14.00 13.00 -0.42
N ASN A 714 13.85 12.52 -1.66
CA ASN A 714 12.59 12.67 -2.39
C ASN A 714 11.45 11.84 -1.78
N ASP A 715 11.73 10.63 -1.29
CA ASP A 715 10.77 9.77 -0.60
C ASP A 715 10.32 10.40 0.73
N LEU A 716 11.25 10.99 1.50
CA LEU A 716 10.95 11.72 2.75
C LEU A 716 10.18 13.02 2.48
N ARG A 717 10.59 13.78 1.46
CA ARG A 717 9.91 15.00 1.00
C ARG A 717 8.48 14.68 0.59
N TRP A 718 8.27 13.62 -0.20
CA TRP A 718 6.95 13.15 -0.59
C TRP A 718 6.14 12.75 0.65
N ASN A 719 6.72 11.95 1.55
CA ASN A 719 6.06 11.49 2.77
C ASN A 719 5.43 12.63 3.60
N VAL A 720 6.12 13.76 3.77
CA VAL A 720 5.62 14.89 4.56
C VAL A 720 4.79 15.91 3.77
N THR A 721 5.02 16.06 2.46
CA THR A 721 4.29 17.05 1.62
C THR A 721 3.05 16.50 0.93
N ARG A 722 2.93 15.18 0.76
CA ARG A 722 1.81 14.57 0.04
C ARG A 722 0.46 14.78 0.76
N PRO A 723 -0.67 14.85 0.03
CA PRO A 723 -2.00 14.94 0.63
C PRO A 723 -2.25 13.79 1.61
N GLN A 724 -2.40 14.14 2.89
CA GLN A 724 -2.57 13.18 3.98
C GLN A 724 -3.53 13.71 5.06
N GLY A 725 -4.19 12.78 5.74
CA GLY A 725 -5.15 13.04 6.79
C GLY A 725 -4.83 12.26 8.06
N PHE A 726 -4.77 12.98 9.18
CA PHE A 726 -4.59 12.42 10.53
C PHE A 726 -5.95 12.08 11.17
N GLU A 727 -5.92 11.30 12.25
CA GLU A 727 -7.11 10.92 13.02
C GLU A 727 -8.19 10.27 12.13
N ALA A 728 -7.75 9.43 11.20
CA ALA A 728 -8.51 9.01 10.03
C ALA A 728 -9.50 7.86 10.33
N VAL A 729 -10.78 8.12 10.12
CA VAL A 729 -11.86 7.17 10.34
C VAL A 729 -12.67 7.01 9.05
N MET A 730 -12.36 5.93 8.33
CA MET A 730 -13.31 5.31 7.40
C MET A 730 -14.20 4.33 8.22
N ARG A 731 -14.97 3.46 7.59
CA ARG A 731 -15.55 2.27 8.27
C ARG A 731 -14.48 1.20 8.64
N VAL A 732 -13.21 1.56 8.51
CA VAL A 732 -11.99 0.93 9.02
C VAL A 732 -11.18 2.06 9.70
N ARG A 733 -10.52 1.79 10.83
CA ARG A 733 -9.76 2.80 11.61
C ARG A 733 -8.26 2.75 11.26
N CYS A 734 -7.61 3.91 11.17
CA CYS A 734 -6.15 4.04 11.08
C CYS A 734 -5.69 5.38 11.71
N SER A 735 -4.42 5.53 12.08
CA SER A 735 -3.92 6.82 12.60
C SER A 735 -3.82 7.88 11.49
N GLN A 736 -3.39 7.45 10.30
CA GLN A 736 -3.22 8.26 9.11
C GLN A 736 -3.71 7.51 7.85
N ILE A 737 -4.16 8.28 6.85
CA ILE A 737 -4.26 7.86 5.45
C ILE A 737 -3.65 8.95 4.55
N ASP A 738 -3.10 8.56 3.41
CA ASP A 738 -2.50 9.47 2.42
C ASP A 738 -2.90 9.08 0.99
N CYS A 739 -2.50 9.90 0.02
CA CYS A 739 -2.84 9.73 -1.39
C CYS A 739 -2.37 8.42 -2.01
N ASP A 740 -1.36 7.75 -1.42
CA ASP A 740 -0.73 6.56 -1.99
C ASP A 740 -1.41 5.27 -1.50
N LYS A 741 -2.34 5.35 -0.53
CA LYS A 741 -2.97 4.20 0.12
C LYS A 741 -4.32 3.83 -0.51
N THR A 742 -4.35 2.65 -1.11
CA THR A 742 -5.55 2.02 -1.69
C THR A 742 -6.02 0.86 -0.83
N ILE A 743 -7.30 0.88 -0.46
CA ILE A 743 -7.96 -0.14 0.37
C ILE A 743 -8.81 -1.03 -0.52
N MET A 744 -8.60 -2.36 -0.45
CA MET A 744 -9.44 -3.35 -1.12
C MET A 744 -10.64 -3.72 -0.25
N VAL A 745 -11.84 -3.58 -0.81
CA VAL A 745 -13.11 -3.91 -0.16
C VAL A 745 -13.79 -5.04 -0.96
N SER A 746 -13.64 -6.27 -0.51
CA SER A 746 -14.36 -7.42 -1.07
C SER A 746 -15.85 -7.31 -0.79
N LEU A 747 -16.69 -7.46 -1.82
CA LEU A 747 -18.14 -7.40 -1.71
C LEU A 747 -18.76 -8.80 -1.72
N LYS A 748 -19.94 -8.91 -1.10
CA LYS A 748 -20.83 -10.08 -1.14
C LYS A 748 -22.27 -9.58 -1.19
N HIS A 749 -23.16 -10.31 -1.84
CA HIS A 749 -24.60 -10.04 -1.79
C HIS A 749 -25.16 -10.38 -0.42
N ASP A 750 -26.10 -9.56 0.04
CA ASP A 750 -26.98 -9.82 1.19
C ASP A 750 -28.35 -10.33 0.71
N ASP A 751 -28.84 -9.80 -0.42
CA ASP A 751 -30.04 -10.22 -1.14
C ASP A 751 -29.84 -10.05 -2.67
N LYS A 752 -30.82 -10.47 -3.47
CA LYS A 752 -30.85 -10.34 -4.94
C LYS A 752 -31.10 -8.88 -5.35
N LEU A 753 -30.37 -8.42 -6.37
CA LEU A 753 -30.58 -7.12 -6.99
C LEU A 753 -31.57 -7.22 -8.16
N GLN A 754 -32.26 -6.13 -8.48
CA GLN A 754 -33.18 -6.07 -9.60
C GLN A 754 -32.46 -5.65 -10.88
N GLU A 755 -32.69 -6.38 -11.97
CA GLU A 755 -32.14 -6.05 -13.30
C GLU A 755 -32.55 -4.64 -13.74
N GLY A 756 -31.62 -3.91 -14.37
CA GLY A 756 -31.87 -2.55 -14.87
C GLY A 756 -31.94 -1.46 -13.79
N THR A 757 -31.88 -1.81 -12.50
CA THR A 757 -31.64 -0.84 -11.41
C THR A 757 -30.15 -0.53 -11.26
N GLU A 758 -29.78 0.60 -10.62
CA GLU A 758 -28.39 0.85 -10.23
C GLU A 758 -28.14 0.44 -8.77
N CYS A 759 -27.00 -0.20 -8.53
CA CYS A 759 -26.43 -0.43 -7.21
C CYS A 759 -25.46 0.70 -6.87
N SER A 760 -25.70 1.40 -5.76
CA SER A 760 -24.88 2.53 -5.30
C SER A 760 -23.92 2.12 -4.18
N PHE A 761 -22.66 2.50 -4.31
CA PHE A 761 -21.62 2.38 -3.30
C PHE A 761 -21.21 3.77 -2.81
N GLN A 762 -20.95 3.94 -1.51
CA GLN A 762 -20.49 5.20 -0.94
C GLN A 762 -19.34 4.96 0.04
N CYS A 763 -18.19 5.57 -0.24
CA CYS A 763 -17.10 5.72 0.71
C CYS A 763 -17.25 7.06 1.45
N ALA A 764 -16.97 7.06 2.75
CA ALA A 764 -16.84 8.27 3.54
C ALA A 764 -15.60 8.16 4.44
N LEU A 765 -14.72 9.16 4.37
CA LEU A 765 -13.52 9.32 5.18
C LEU A 765 -13.65 10.58 6.04
N LEU A 766 -13.79 10.41 7.35
CA LEU A 766 -13.65 11.49 8.33
C LEU A 766 -12.17 11.63 8.69
N TYR A 767 -11.58 12.81 8.53
CA TYR A 767 -10.16 13.03 8.78
C TYR A 767 -9.83 14.47 9.21
N THR A 768 -8.64 14.65 9.78
CA THR A 768 -8.05 15.94 10.14
C THR A 768 -6.97 16.29 9.11
N THR A 769 -7.13 17.40 8.39
CA THR A 769 -6.11 17.91 7.43
C THR A 769 -4.82 18.31 8.15
N VAL A 770 -3.70 18.45 7.43
CA VAL A 770 -2.43 19.01 7.97
C VAL A 770 -2.58 20.41 8.60
N TYR A 771 -3.58 21.20 8.19
CA TYR A 771 -3.89 22.52 8.76
C TYR A 771 -4.77 22.45 10.02
N GLY A 772 -5.12 21.24 10.47
CA GLY A 772 -5.99 20.95 11.60
C GLY A 772 -7.43 21.44 11.42
N GLN A 773 -7.98 21.32 10.20
CA GLN A 773 -9.43 21.34 9.93
C GLN A 773 -9.96 19.90 9.89
N ARG A 774 -11.13 19.65 10.49
CA ARG A 774 -11.83 18.35 10.41
C ARG A 774 -12.75 18.34 9.18
N ARG A 775 -12.64 17.33 8.33
CA ARG A 775 -13.41 17.20 7.06
C ARG A 775 -13.95 15.78 6.89
N ILE A 776 -15.01 15.65 6.10
CA ILE A 776 -15.58 14.37 5.68
C ILE A 776 -15.54 14.31 4.15
N ARG A 777 -14.59 13.58 3.56
CA ARG A 777 -14.60 13.32 2.11
C ARG A 777 -15.57 12.19 1.81
N VAL A 778 -16.49 12.41 0.89
CA VAL A 778 -17.46 11.40 0.43
C VAL A 778 -17.27 11.18 -1.07
N SER A 779 -17.21 9.91 -1.47
CA SER A 779 -17.15 9.48 -2.88
C SER A 779 -18.24 8.43 -3.13
N THR A 780 -19.13 8.70 -4.07
CA THR A 780 -20.29 7.85 -4.42
C THR A 780 -20.17 7.35 -5.86
N LEU A 781 -20.36 6.05 -6.05
CA LEU A 781 -20.30 5.36 -7.33
C LEU A 781 -21.59 4.56 -7.52
N SER A 782 -22.36 4.83 -8.57
CA SER A 782 -23.55 4.06 -8.94
C SER A 782 -23.34 3.32 -10.26
N LEU A 783 -23.64 2.02 -10.27
CA LEU A 783 -23.38 1.09 -11.37
C LEU A 783 -24.63 0.24 -11.67
N PRO A 784 -24.98 -0.01 -12.95
CA PRO A 784 -26.19 -0.76 -13.31
C PRO A 784 -26.09 -2.26 -12.99
N CYS A 785 -27.22 -2.90 -12.70
CA CYS A 785 -27.34 -4.31 -12.38
C CYS A 785 -27.71 -5.17 -13.60
N THR A 786 -27.07 -6.32 -13.76
CA THR A 786 -27.26 -7.26 -14.90
C THR A 786 -27.51 -8.70 -14.44
N ASN A 787 -28.38 -9.42 -15.15
CA ASN A 787 -28.56 -10.87 -15.03
C ASN A 787 -27.70 -11.67 -16.05
N MET A 788 -27.12 -11.00 -17.06
CA MET A 788 -26.42 -11.62 -18.17
C MET A 788 -24.93 -11.79 -17.87
N LEU A 789 -24.47 -13.04 -17.85
CA LEU A 789 -23.07 -13.40 -17.60
C LEU A 789 -22.10 -12.79 -18.62
N SER A 790 -22.50 -12.72 -19.89
CA SER A 790 -21.71 -12.10 -20.96
C SER A 790 -21.46 -10.61 -20.74
N ASN A 791 -22.37 -9.89 -20.06
CA ASN A 791 -22.16 -8.50 -19.69
C ASN A 791 -21.17 -8.32 -18.53
N LEU A 792 -21.03 -9.29 -17.62
CA LEU A 792 -19.98 -9.25 -16.60
C LEU A 792 -18.59 -9.30 -17.27
N PHE A 793 -18.39 -10.22 -18.21
CA PHE A 793 -17.13 -10.33 -18.97
C PHE A 793 -16.84 -9.13 -19.87
N ARG A 794 -17.85 -8.39 -20.32
CA ARG A 794 -17.69 -7.13 -21.07
C ARG A 794 -17.39 -5.92 -20.19
N SER A 795 -17.77 -5.95 -18.91
CA SER A 795 -17.67 -4.81 -17.99
C SER A 795 -16.63 -4.98 -16.88
N ALA A 796 -15.90 -6.11 -16.87
CA ALA A 796 -14.80 -6.37 -15.95
C ALA A 796 -13.64 -5.37 -16.17
N ASP A 797 -13.18 -4.74 -15.09
CA ASP A 797 -11.99 -3.88 -15.10
C ASP A 797 -10.76 -4.77 -14.83
N LEU A 798 -9.96 -5.01 -15.87
CA LEU A 798 -8.79 -5.90 -15.83
C LEU A 798 -7.78 -5.50 -14.76
N ASP A 799 -7.39 -4.22 -14.75
CA ASP A 799 -6.36 -3.71 -13.83
C ASP A 799 -6.83 -3.86 -12.38
N THR A 800 -8.13 -3.66 -12.11
CA THR A 800 -8.75 -3.79 -10.79
C THR A 800 -8.95 -5.27 -10.39
N GLN A 801 -9.35 -6.16 -11.31
CA GLN A 801 -9.41 -7.61 -11.07
C GLN A 801 -8.03 -8.16 -10.72
N PHE A 802 -7.01 -7.80 -11.51
CA PHE A 802 -5.64 -8.24 -11.28
C PHE A 802 -5.03 -7.61 -10.01
N ALA A 803 -5.31 -6.34 -9.72
CA ALA A 803 -4.91 -5.72 -8.46
C ALA A 803 -5.51 -6.39 -7.22
N CYS A 804 -6.74 -6.91 -7.30
CA CYS A 804 -7.33 -7.74 -6.24
C CYS A 804 -6.59 -9.08 -6.09
N MET A 805 -6.33 -9.78 -7.20
CA MET A 805 -5.55 -11.04 -7.23
C MET A 805 -4.14 -10.86 -6.65
N LEU A 806 -3.45 -9.77 -7.01
CA LEU A 806 -2.13 -9.41 -6.49
C LEU A 806 -2.16 -9.16 -4.98
N LYS A 807 -3.13 -8.37 -4.48
CA LYS A 807 -3.28 -8.07 -3.04
C LYS A 807 -3.69 -9.30 -2.21
N GLN A 808 -4.44 -10.24 -2.79
CA GLN A 808 -4.73 -11.54 -2.19
C GLN A 808 -3.45 -12.38 -2.06
N ALA A 809 -2.69 -12.55 -3.14
CA ALA A 809 -1.42 -13.29 -3.10
C ALA A 809 -0.47 -12.72 -2.04
N ALA A 810 -0.29 -11.39 -1.98
CA ALA A 810 0.50 -10.72 -0.95
C ALA A 810 -0.02 -10.95 0.49
N SER A 811 -1.34 -11.06 0.67
CA SER A 811 -1.96 -11.35 1.97
C SER A 811 -1.74 -12.81 2.41
N GLU A 812 -1.71 -13.75 1.46
CA GLU A 812 -1.66 -15.18 1.74
C GLU A 812 -0.23 -15.75 1.87
N ILE A 813 0.76 -15.17 1.19
CA ILE A 813 2.18 -15.60 1.22
C ILE A 813 2.75 -15.83 2.63
N PRO A 814 2.48 -15.00 3.67
CA PRO A 814 2.96 -15.28 5.03
C PRO A 814 2.28 -16.49 5.70
N SER A 815 1.13 -16.92 5.20
CA SER A 815 0.26 -17.93 5.83
C SER A 815 0.18 -19.27 5.10
N ALA A 816 0.63 -19.33 3.85
CA ALA A 816 0.57 -20.53 3.00
C ALA A 816 1.90 -20.75 2.26
N PRO A 817 2.29 -22.00 1.95
CA PRO A 817 3.46 -22.29 1.12
C PRO A 817 3.34 -21.66 -0.27
N LEU A 818 4.44 -21.13 -0.81
CA LEU A 818 4.44 -20.38 -2.09
C LEU A 818 3.81 -21.16 -3.25
N ALA A 819 4.05 -22.48 -3.31
CA ALA A 819 3.45 -23.35 -4.32
C ALA A 819 1.91 -23.30 -4.32
N GLN A 820 1.29 -23.29 -3.14
CA GLN A 820 -0.16 -23.19 -2.99
C GLN A 820 -0.67 -21.86 -3.55
N VAL A 821 0.00 -20.74 -3.25
CA VAL A 821 -0.40 -19.41 -3.73
C VAL A 821 -0.18 -19.28 -5.26
N ARG A 822 0.88 -19.87 -5.81
CA ARG A 822 1.12 -19.99 -7.27
C ARG A 822 0.00 -20.78 -7.96
N ASP A 823 -0.41 -21.90 -7.36
CA ASP A 823 -1.52 -22.71 -7.86
C ASP A 823 -2.86 -21.97 -7.75
N GLN A 824 -3.10 -21.20 -6.67
CA GLN A 824 -4.31 -20.40 -6.50
C GLN A 824 -4.43 -19.30 -7.58
N VAL A 825 -3.37 -18.51 -7.80
CA VAL A 825 -3.31 -17.49 -8.87
C VAL A 825 -3.61 -18.11 -10.24
N THR A 826 -2.97 -19.24 -10.55
CA THR A 826 -3.16 -19.94 -11.83
C THR A 826 -4.58 -20.51 -11.97
N ASN A 827 -5.14 -21.09 -10.89
CA ASN A 827 -6.49 -21.63 -10.89
C ASN A 827 -7.57 -20.54 -11.04
N VAL A 828 -7.41 -19.35 -10.44
CA VAL A 828 -8.34 -18.23 -10.65
C VAL A 828 -8.35 -17.81 -12.11
N CYS A 829 -7.18 -17.64 -12.74
CA CYS A 829 -7.08 -17.34 -14.17
C CYS A 829 -7.75 -18.42 -15.04
N ILE A 830 -7.51 -19.70 -14.76
CA ILE A 830 -8.14 -20.84 -15.47
C ILE A 830 -9.66 -20.82 -15.30
N ASN A 831 -10.17 -20.57 -14.08
CA ASN A 831 -11.62 -20.64 -13.80
C ASN A 831 -12.40 -19.53 -14.51
N ILE A 832 -11.88 -18.30 -14.53
CA ILE A 832 -12.48 -17.16 -15.22
C ILE A 832 -12.57 -17.44 -16.74
N LEU A 833 -11.48 -17.92 -17.34
CA LEU A 833 -11.43 -18.22 -18.77
C LEU A 833 -12.25 -19.47 -19.15
N TYR A 834 -12.28 -20.49 -18.29
CA TYR A 834 -13.15 -21.65 -18.44
C TYR A 834 -14.63 -21.25 -18.44
N SER A 835 -15.04 -20.37 -17.51
CA SER A 835 -16.42 -19.86 -17.45
C SER A 835 -16.80 -19.13 -18.74
N TYR A 836 -15.95 -18.20 -19.20
CA TYR A 836 -16.19 -17.51 -20.48
C TYR A 836 -16.29 -18.48 -21.66
N ARG A 837 -15.36 -19.44 -21.77
CA ARG A 837 -15.33 -20.45 -22.84
C ARG A 837 -16.54 -21.41 -22.80
N LYS A 838 -17.11 -21.66 -21.63
CA LYS A 838 -18.26 -22.58 -21.43
C LYS A 838 -19.61 -21.90 -21.63
N PHE A 839 -19.77 -20.64 -21.21
CA PHE A 839 -21.09 -19.99 -21.12
C PHE A 839 -21.25 -18.73 -22.00
N CYS A 840 -20.19 -18.19 -22.60
CA CYS A 840 -20.24 -16.93 -23.35
C CYS A 840 -19.61 -17.00 -24.75
N ALA A 841 -18.63 -17.89 -24.98
CA ALA A 841 -18.05 -18.09 -26.29
C ALA A 841 -19.06 -18.72 -27.27
N THR A 842 -19.14 -18.17 -28.49
CA THR A 842 -19.85 -18.79 -29.62
C THR A 842 -19.20 -20.11 -30.02
N VAL A 843 -19.95 -20.98 -30.73
CA VAL A 843 -19.47 -22.29 -31.18
C VAL A 843 -18.16 -22.15 -31.96
N SER A 844 -17.06 -22.53 -31.31
CA SER A 844 -15.68 -22.40 -31.79
C SER A 844 -14.98 -23.73 -31.60
N SER A 845 -13.94 -24.03 -32.40
CA SER A 845 -13.24 -25.32 -32.30
C SER A 845 -12.67 -25.54 -30.89
N SER A 846 -12.56 -26.79 -30.45
CA SER A 846 -12.05 -27.12 -29.10
C SER A 846 -10.61 -26.64 -28.92
N GLY A 847 -9.75 -26.85 -29.92
CA GLY A 847 -8.33 -26.46 -29.91
C GLY A 847 -8.03 -24.96 -29.95
N GLN A 848 -9.04 -24.08 -29.98
CA GLN A 848 -8.85 -22.63 -29.87
C GLN A 848 -8.99 -22.15 -28.43
N LEU A 849 -7.96 -21.44 -27.93
CA LEU A 849 -8.08 -20.64 -26.70
C LEU A 849 -8.86 -19.36 -27.03
N ILE A 850 -10.04 -19.20 -26.44
CA ILE A 850 -10.90 -18.04 -26.63
C ILE A 850 -10.91 -17.22 -25.34
N LEU A 851 -10.51 -15.95 -25.44
CA LEU A 851 -10.40 -15.01 -24.32
C LEU A 851 -11.50 -13.94 -24.43
N PRO A 852 -12.03 -13.42 -23.31
CA PRO A 852 -12.88 -12.22 -23.34
C PRO A 852 -12.00 -10.99 -23.57
N GLU A 853 -12.41 -10.09 -24.46
CA GLU A 853 -11.62 -8.92 -24.88
C GLU A 853 -11.14 -8.07 -23.69
N ALA A 854 -12.02 -7.84 -22.71
CA ALA A 854 -11.70 -7.07 -21.51
C ALA A 854 -10.62 -7.71 -20.62
N LEU A 855 -10.40 -9.04 -20.66
CA LEU A 855 -9.41 -9.74 -19.84
C LEU A 855 -8.34 -10.47 -20.68
N LYS A 856 -8.13 -10.06 -21.94
CA LYS A 856 -7.21 -10.75 -22.87
C LYS A 856 -5.75 -10.82 -22.40
N LEU A 857 -5.31 -9.88 -21.55
CA LEU A 857 -3.97 -9.86 -20.96
C LEU A 857 -3.88 -10.54 -19.57
N LEU A 858 -5.01 -11.01 -19.00
CA LEU A 858 -5.03 -11.65 -17.67
C LEU A 858 -4.05 -12.84 -17.54
N PRO A 859 -3.86 -13.72 -18.56
CA PRO A 859 -2.81 -14.75 -18.51
C PRO A 859 -1.38 -14.19 -18.43
N GLN A 860 -1.11 -13.07 -19.09
CA GLN A 860 0.21 -12.42 -19.10
C GLN A 860 0.51 -11.81 -17.73
N TYR A 861 -0.47 -11.11 -17.15
CA TYR A 861 -0.36 -10.54 -15.79
C TYR A 861 -0.29 -11.62 -14.71
N ALA A 862 -1.03 -12.72 -14.84
CA ALA A 862 -0.92 -13.87 -13.95
C ALA A 862 0.49 -14.49 -14.00
N LEU A 863 1.06 -14.70 -15.19
CA LEU A 863 2.44 -15.19 -15.32
C LEU A 863 3.48 -14.21 -14.74
N ALA A 864 3.30 -12.92 -14.97
CA ALA A 864 4.14 -11.87 -14.41
C ALA A 864 4.12 -11.87 -12.87
N LEU A 865 2.93 -12.03 -12.26
CA LEU A 865 2.76 -12.22 -10.82
C LEU A 865 3.50 -13.47 -10.31
N LEU A 866 3.38 -14.62 -10.98
CA LEU A 866 4.10 -15.85 -10.62
C LEU A 866 5.63 -15.67 -10.65
N LYS A 867 6.15 -14.79 -11.50
CA LYS A 867 7.58 -14.45 -11.62
C LYS A 867 8.03 -13.27 -10.75
N SER A 868 7.11 -12.56 -10.08
CA SER A 868 7.44 -11.44 -9.18
C SER A 868 8.14 -11.91 -7.89
N THR A 869 8.84 -10.99 -7.21
CA THR A 869 9.56 -11.23 -5.93
C THR A 869 8.71 -11.90 -4.85
N GLY A 870 7.39 -11.69 -4.88
CA GLY A 870 6.43 -12.34 -3.99
C GLY A 870 6.38 -13.87 -4.14
N LEU A 871 6.38 -14.38 -5.37
CA LEU A 871 6.04 -15.78 -5.70
C LEU A 871 7.14 -16.60 -6.38
N ARG A 872 8.18 -15.95 -6.94
CA ARG A 872 9.38 -16.67 -7.40
C ARG A 872 10.05 -17.38 -6.22
N SER A 873 10.64 -18.55 -6.47
CA SER A 873 11.28 -19.36 -5.41
C SER A 873 12.53 -18.68 -4.84
N ASP A 874 13.32 -18.04 -5.72
CA ASP A 874 14.54 -17.30 -5.45
C ASP A 874 14.26 -15.88 -4.91
N GLY A 875 14.66 -15.60 -3.67
CA GLY A 875 14.54 -14.26 -3.11
C GLY A 875 14.92 -14.19 -1.63
N ARG A 876 15.49 -13.06 -1.21
CA ARG A 876 15.75 -12.77 0.22
C ARG A 876 14.42 -12.63 0.96
N ILE A 877 14.43 -13.02 2.24
CA ILE A 877 13.27 -12.90 3.13
C ILE A 877 12.83 -11.43 3.23
N ASP A 878 13.78 -10.51 3.45
CA ASP A 878 13.51 -9.08 3.55
C ASP A 878 12.93 -8.49 2.26
N ASP A 879 13.46 -8.84 1.09
CA ASP A 879 12.99 -8.32 -0.21
C ASP A 879 11.53 -8.78 -0.48
N ARG A 880 11.20 -10.04 -0.14
CA ARG A 880 9.83 -10.57 -0.24
C ARG A 880 8.91 -9.94 0.81
N SER A 881 9.38 -9.73 2.04
CA SER A 881 8.64 -9.03 3.11
C SER A 881 8.37 -7.58 2.75
N PHE A 882 9.32 -6.88 2.14
CA PHE A 882 9.12 -5.53 1.60
C PHE A 882 8.07 -5.54 0.48
N TRP A 883 8.21 -6.41 -0.52
CA TRP A 883 7.25 -6.54 -1.63
C TRP A 883 5.81 -6.73 -1.12
N ILE A 884 5.59 -7.58 -0.11
CA ILE A 884 4.28 -7.77 0.52
C ILE A 884 3.74 -6.45 1.12
N ASN A 885 4.58 -5.71 1.84
CA ASN A 885 4.19 -4.44 2.45
C ASN A 885 3.96 -3.31 1.43
N TYR A 886 4.66 -3.32 0.31
CA TYR A 886 4.48 -2.36 -0.79
C TYR A 886 3.18 -2.66 -1.57
N VAL A 887 2.90 -3.93 -1.88
CA VAL A 887 1.74 -4.36 -2.66
C VAL A 887 0.39 -4.12 -1.94
N LEU A 888 0.32 -4.34 -0.63
CA LEU A 888 -0.93 -4.23 0.13
C LEU A 888 -1.61 -2.84 0.00
N PRO A 889 -0.93 -1.70 0.19
CA PRO A 889 -1.49 -0.36 -0.05
C PRO A 889 -1.46 0.08 -1.52
N LEU A 890 -0.69 -0.56 -2.40
CA LEU A 890 -0.37 -0.08 -3.77
C LEU A 890 -1.59 0.41 -4.60
N PRO A 891 -1.52 1.60 -5.23
CA PRO A 891 -2.51 2.09 -6.20
C PRO A 891 -2.61 1.25 -7.48
N THR A 892 -3.83 1.10 -8.01
CA THR A 892 -4.10 0.36 -9.25
C THR A 892 -3.22 0.79 -10.45
N PRO A 893 -2.93 2.09 -10.69
CA PRO A 893 -2.01 2.51 -11.76
C PRO A 893 -0.57 1.99 -11.65
N LEU A 894 -0.12 1.60 -10.45
CA LEU A 894 1.23 1.10 -10.18
C LEU A 894 1.30 -0.44 -10.11
N VAL A 895 0.15 -1.12 -10.10
CA VAL A 895 0.05 -2.58 -10.03
C VAL A 895 0.63 -3.27 -11.26
N ILE A 896 0.32 -2.79 -12.46
CA ILE A 896 0.82 -3.39 -13.71
C ILE A 896 2.34 -3.16 -13.89
N PRO A 897 2.88 -1.93 -13.76
CA PRO A 897 4.33 -1.68 -13.83
C PRO A 897 5.18 -2.56 -12.90
N LEU A 898 4.68 -2.85 -11.69
CA LEU A 898 5.41 -3.64 -10.70
C LEU A 898 5.62 -5.10 -11.11
N VAL A 899 4.72 -5.69 -11.91
CA VAL A 899 4.80 -7.09 -12.35
C VAL A 899 5.24 -7.21 -13.82
N TYR A 900 4.72 -6.34 -14.68
CA TYR A 900 5.03 -6.25 -16.10
C TYR A 900 5.62 -4.85 -16.36
N PRO A 901 6.93 -4.68 -16.15
CA PRO A 901 7.61 -3.40 -16.32
C PRO A 901 7.62 -2.92 -17.78
N ARG A 902 7.99 -1.64 -17.98
CA ARG A 902 8.18 -1.05 -19.30
C ARG A 902 9.65 -1.18 -19.71
N MET A 903 9.96 -1.88 -20.80
CA MET A 903 11.30 -1.90 -21.40
C MET A 903 11.36 -1.01 -22.66
N ILE A 904 12.44 -0.26 -22.84
CA ILE A 904 12.65 0.72 -23.90
C ILE A 904 14.10 0.60 -24.40
N ALA A 905 14.31 0.47 -25.72
CA ALA A 905 15.64 0.65 -26.31
C ALA A 905 16.03 2.14 -26.29
N ILE A 906 17.21 2.46 -25.74
CA ILE A 906 17.69 3.83 -25.52
C ILE A 906 19.01 4.17 -26.24
N HIS A 907 19.56 3.25 -27.01
CA HIS A 907 20.78 3.43 -27.80
C HIS A 907 20.53 4.15 -29.14
N ASP A 908 19.27 4.20 -29.56
CA ASP A 908 18.74 4.58 -30.87
C ASP A 908 17.74 5.76 -30.78
N LEU A 909 17.73 6.50 -29.66
CA LEU A 909 16.78 7.61 -29.42
C LEU A 909 16.95 8.80 -30.38
N ASP A 910 18.08 8.90 -31.09
CA ASP A 910 18.30 9.91 -32.12
C ASP A 910 17.85 9.49 -33.53
N GLU A 911 17.57 8.21 -33.76
CA GLU A 911 16.99 7.70 -35.01
C GLU A 911 15.45 7.58 -34.95
N LYS A 912 14.89 7.57 -33.74
CA LYS A 912 13.44 7.56 -33.50
C LYS A 912 12.85 8.96 -33.67
N GLU A 913 12.05 9.12 -34.73
CA GLU A 913 10.98 10.12 -34.72
C GLU A 913 9.99 9.75 -33.59
N LEU A 914 9.81 10.68 -32.66
CA LEU A 914 8.79 10.61 -31.63
C LEU A 914 7.59 11.41 -32.12
N ASP A 915 6.39 10.83 -32.01
CA ASP A 915 5.13 11.58 -32.10
C ASP A 915 5.03 12.60 -30.93
N ASP A 916 3.83 13.13 -30.64
CA ASP A 916 3.55 13.95 -29.45
C ASP A 916 3.89 13.27 -28.09
N SER A 917 4.37 12.02 -28.08
CA SER A 917 4.84 11.29 -26.90
C SER A 917 6.35 11.40 -26.69
N ILE A 918 6.76 12.00 -25.57
CA ILE A 918 8.16 12.04 -25.09
C ILE A 918 8.72 10.62 -24.85
N ILE A 919 7.87 9.63 -24.52
CA ILE A 919 8.28 8.28 -24.19
C ILE A 919 8.16 7.38 -25.44
N PRO A 920 9.24 6.70 -25.89
CA PRO A 920 9.18 5.77 -27.01
C PRO A 920 8.29 4.56 -26.75
N THR A 921 7.82 3.92 -27.82
CA THR A 921 7.08 2.66 -27.78
C THR A 921 7.86 1.58 -27.02
N PRO A 922 7.26 0.91 -26.01
CA PRO A 922 7.90 -0.18 -25.28
C PRO A 922 8.16 -1.41 -26.16
N ILE A 923 9.25 -2.12 -25.87
CA ILE A 923 9.54 -3.43 -26.46
C ILE A 923 9.08 -4.55 -25.51
N PRO A 924 8.66 -5.74 -26.02
CA PRO A 924 8.19 -6.84 -25.18
C PRO A 924 9.27 -7.37 -24.21
N LEU A 925 8.82 -7.95 -23.09
CA LEU A 925 9.68 -8.41 -22.00
C LEU A 925 10.30 -9.79 -22.25
N SER A 926 11.13 -9.89 -23.30
CA SER A 926 11.88 -11.09 -23.69
C SER A 926 13.30 -10.75 -24.13
N THR A 927 14.23 -11.68 -23.86
CA THR A 927 15.61 -11.67 -24.39
C THR A 927 15.69 -11.70 -25.91
N GLU A 928 14.62 -12.10 -26.63
CA GLU A 928 14.60 -12.07 -28.11
C GLU A 928 14.70 -10.65 -28.69
N HIS A 929 14.50 -9.62 -27.87
CA HIS A 929 14.61 -8.20 -28.23
C HIS A 929 15.88 -7.52 -27.71
N ILE A 930 16.81 -8.27 -27.11
CA ILE A 930 18.05 -7.74 -26.52
C ILE A 930 19.27 -8.16 -27.37
N THR A 931 19.99 -7.17 -27.89
CA THR A 931 21.27 -7.37 -28.60
C THR A 931 22.45 -7.00 -27.70
N ASP A 932 23.62 -7.60 -27.96
CA ASP A 932 24.85 -7.26 -27.21
C ASP A 932 25.42 -5.88 -27.62
N GLU A 933 24.93 -5.28 -28.71
CA GLU A 933 25.28 -3.92 -29.15
C GLU A 933 24.33 -2.85 -28.56
N GLY A 934 23.23 -3.26 -27.94
CA GLY A 934 22.16 -2.39 -27.48
C GLY A 934 22.26 -1.93 -26.02
N ILE A 935 21.58 -0.82 -25.72
CA ILE A 935 21.33 -0.30 -24.37
C ILE A 935 19.81 -0.21 -24.15
N TYR A 936 19.34 -0.66 -22.99
CA TYR A 936 17.91 -0.81 -22.69
C TYR A 936 17.56 -0.29 -21.30
N LEU A 937 16.54 0.57 -21.21
CA LEU A 937 15.95 1.05 -19.95
C LEU A 937 14.73 0.19 -19.61
N LEU A 938 14.67 -0.35 -18.39
CA LEU A 938 13.53 -1.08 -17.84
C LEU A 938 13.02 -0.38 -16.57
N GLU A 939 11.72 -0.13 -16.49
CA GLU A 939 11.09 0.62 -15.39
C GLU A 939 9.90 -0.14 -14.80
N ASN A 940 9.87 -0.27 -13.47
CA ASN A 940 8.88 -1.10 -12.74
C ASN A 940 7.98 -0.32 -11.75
N GLY A 941 7.96 1.02 -11.82
CA GLY A 941 7.22 1.88 -10.89
C GLY A 941 7.96 2.25 -9.60
N GLU A 942 9.10 1.62 -9.31
CA GLU A 942 9.94 1.88 -8.12
C GLU A 942 11.39 2.24 -8.50
N ASP A 943 11.97 1.45 -9.41
CA ASP A 943 13.35 1.53 -9.90
C ASP A 943 13.39 1.59 -11.43
N CYS A 944 14.49 2.14 -11.94
CA CYS A 944 14.90 2.13 -13.35
C CYS A 944 16.22 1.37 -13.50
N LEU A 945 16.20 0.25 -14.21
CA LEU A 945 17.38 -0.56 -14.51
C LEU A 945 17.83 -0.28 -15.95
N ILE A 946 19.08 0.08 -16.16
CA ILE A 946 19.66 0.32 -17.50
C ILE A 946 20.63 -0.82 -17.82
N TYR A 947 20.23 -1.72 -18.72
CA TYR A 947 21.09 -2.79 -19.22
C TYR A 947 21.99 -2.27 -20.35
N VAL A 948 23.29 -2.55 -20.24
CA VAL A 948 24.31 -2.22 -21.24
C VAL A 948 24.87 -3.54 -21.80
N GLY A 949 24.75 -3.73 -23.12
CA GLY A 949 25.34 -4.86 -23.82
C GLY A 949 26.87 -4.81 -23.86
N ASN A 950 27.50 -5.97 -24.13
CA ASN A 950 28.97 -6.10 -24.11
C ASN A 950 29.69 -5.45 -25.31
N SER A 951 28.99 -5.23 -26.42
CA SER A 951 29.52 -4.76 -27.71
C SER A 951 29.00 -3.37 -28.08
N VAL A 952 28.41 -2.64 -27.12
CA VAL A 952 27.91 -1.27 -27.30
C VAL A 952 29.03 -0.34 -27.76
N GLN A 953 28.75 0.50 -28.77
CA GLN A 953 29.73 1.42 -29.32
C GLN A 953 30.19 2.46 -28.26
N PRO A 954 31.52 2.68 -28.05
CA PRO A 954 32.03 3.61 -27.03
C PRO A 954 31.51 5.05 -27.13
N ASN A 955 31.21 5.53 -28.34
CA ASN A 955 30.59 6.85 -28.57
C ASN A 955 29.23 6.97 -27.85
N ILE A 956 28.41 5.92 -27.86
CA ILE A 956 27.09 5.91 -27.21
C ILE A 956 27.24 5.89 -25.68
N LEU A 957 28.21 5.12 -25.16
CA LEU A 957 28.56 5.10 -23.73
C LEU A 957 29.05 6.47 -23.24
N GLN A 958 29.90 7.13 -24.02
CA GLN A 958 30.42 8.47 -23.70
C GLN A 958 29.30 9.52 -23.75
N GLN A 959 28.38 9.44 -24.71
CA GLN A 959 27.26 10.37 -24.82
C GLN A 959 26.24 10.20 -23.69
N LEU A 960 25.86 8.96 -23.32
CA LEU A 960 24.84 8.71 -22.29
C LEU A 960 25.37 8.78 -20.86
N PHE A 961 26.55 8.21 -20.60
CA PHE A 961 27.06 7.96 -19.24
C PHE A 961 28.38 8.66 -18.96
N GLY A 962 29.12 9.11 -19.98
CA GLY A 962 30.44 9.73 -19.82
C GLY A 962 31.59 8.73 -19.62
N ILE A 963 31.35 7.44 -19.88
CA ILE A 963 32.33 6.35 -19.73
C ILE A 963 32.84 5.88 -21.09
N SER A 964 34.06 5.33 -21.14
CA SER A 964 34.69 4.87 -22.39
C SER A 964 34.49 3.37 -22.65
N SER A 965 34.24 2.58 -21.60
CA SER A 965 34.11 1.12 -21.64
C SER A 965 32.97 0.61 -20.75
N VAL A 966 32.41 -0.55 -21.11
CA VAL A 966 31.47 -1.34 -20.28
C VAL A 966 32.16 -1.85 -18.99
N GLU A 967 33.49 -1.76 -18.89
CA GLU A 967 34.27 -2.06 -17.67
C GLU A 967 34.28 -0.92 -16.64
N GLU A 968 33.96 0.32 -17.04
CA GLU A 968 33.88 1.49 -16.16
C GLU A 968 32.51 1.60 -15.45
N ILE A 969 31.59 0.64 -15.67
CA ILE A 969 30.25 0.64 -15.09
C ILE A 969 30.32 0.49 -13.56
N SER A 970 30.04 1.59 -12.86
CA SER A 970 29.90 1.62 -11.40
C SER A 970 28.51 1.16 -10.95
N ASN A 971 28.48 0.37 -9.86
CA ASN A 971 27.25 0.08 -9.12
C ASN A 971 26.65 1.33 -8.45
N GLN A 972 27.43 2.42 -8.33
CA GLN A 972 26.99 3.72 -7.81
C GLN A 972 26.82 4.68 -8.99
N PHE A 973 25.62 4.71 -9.57
CA PHE A 973 25.27 5.56 -10.70
C PHE A 973 24.32 6.69 -10.26
N MET A 974 24.58 7.90 -10.74
CA MET A 974 23.62 9.00 -10.77
C MET A 974 23.51 9.50 -12.20
N LEU A 975 22.28 9.70 -12.68
CA LEU A 975 22.04 10.21 -14.02
C LEU A 975 22.54 11.65 -14.12
N GLN A 976 23.45 11.90 -15.06
CA GLN A 976 23.88 13.24 -15.45
C GLN A 976 23.22 13.63 -16.77
N GLN A 977 23.18 14.93 -17.05
CA GLN A 977 22.74 15.45 -18.35
C GLN A 977 23.94 16.08 -19.05
N TYR A 978 24.45 15.37 -20.06
CA TYR A 978 25.54 15.84 -20.90
C TYR A 978 25.02 16.72 -22.04
N ASP A 979 25.88 17.56 -22.63
CA ASP A 979 25.48 18.52 -23.67
C ASP A 979 25.40 17.87 -25.07
N ASN A 980 24.59 16.82 -25.21
CA ASN A 980 24.31 16.12 -26.46
C ASN A 980 22.82 15.73 -26.55
N SER A 981 22.33 15.37 -27.74
CA SER A 981 20.91 15.06 -27.98
C SER A 981 20.46 13.82 -27.20
N LEU A 982 21.18 12.70 -27.36
CA LEU A 982 20.89 11.41 -26.74
C LEU A 982 20.73 11.48 -25.21
N SER A 983 21.64 12.16 -24.50
CA SER A 983 21.59 12.37 -23.04
C SER A 983 20.41 13.26 -22.62
N LYS A 984 20.11 14.32 -23.39
CA LYS A 984 18.95 15.19 -23.13
C LYS A 984 17.64 14.43 -23.33
N LYS A 985 17.53 13.60 -24.37
CA LYS A 985 16.38 12.70 -24.61
C LYS A 985 16.21 11.68 -23.49
N LEU A 986 17.29 11.01 -23.04
CA LEU A 986 17.22 10.09 -21.90
C LEU A 986 16.75 10.79 -20.62
N ASN A 987 17.29 11.99 -20.31
CA ASN A 987 16.87 12.77 -19.15
C ASN A 987 15.39 13.22 -19.28
N ALA A 988 14.92 13.60 -20.46
CA ALA A 988 13.51 13.92 -20.71
C ALA A 988 12.59 12.71 -20.47
N ILE A 989 12.92 11.54 -21.02
CA ILE A 989 12.19 10.28 -20.83
C ILE A 989 12.13 9.91 -19.34
N VAL A 990 13.26 9.94 -18.63
CA VAL A 990 13.32 9.60 -17.20
C VAL A 990 12.50 10.60 -16.35
N ASN A 991 12.54 11.89 -16.67
CA ASN A 991 11.74 12.90 -15.96
C ASN A 991 10.24 12.77 -16.24
N GLU A 992 9.84 12.46 -17.48
CA GLU A 992 8.43 12.26 -17.81
C GLU A 992 7.88 10.96 -17.18
N ILE A 993 8.69 9.90 -17.10
CA ILE A 993 8.33 8.70 -16.34
C ILE A 993 8.20 9.02 -14.83
N ARG A 994 9.16 9.75 -14.23
CA ARG A 994 9.08 10.20 -12.82
C ARG A 994 7.82 11.03 -12.53
N ARG A 995 7.42 11.89 -13.48
CA ARG A 995 6.13 12.63 -13.45
C ARG A 995 4.94 11.66 -13.44
N HIS A 996 4.87 10.71 -14.38
CA HIS A 996 3.80 9.69 -14.42
C HIS A 996 3.71 8.84 -13.15
N ARG A 997 4.83 8.60 -12.44
CA ARG A 997 4.86 7.86 -11.17
C ARG A 997 4.67 8.72 -9.92
N CYS A 998 4.77 10.04 -10.03
CA CYS A 998 4.90 10.97 -8.89
C CYS A 998 5.99 10.54 -7.88
N SER A 999 7.06 9.90 -8.35
CA SER A 999 8.04 9.17 -7.53
C SER A 999 9.46 9.34 -8.07
N TYR A 1000 10.45 9.40 -7.18
CA TYR A 1000 11.86 9.38 -7.56
C TYR A 1000 12.33 7.94 -7.75
N LEU A 1001 12.42 7.53 -9.02
CA LEU A 1001 12.93 6.22 -9.42
C LEU A 1001 14.46 6.18 -9.29
N ARG A 1002 14.98 5.15 -8.60
CA ARG A 1002 16.41 4.87 -8.44
C ARG A 1002 16.95 4.36 -9.78
N LEU A 1003 18.02 4.95 -10.31
CA LEU A 1003 18.68 4.41 -11.50
C LEU A 1003 19.82 3.46 -11.10
N ARG A 1004 19.88 2.28 -11.72
CA ARG A 1004 21.01 1.35 -11.60
C ARG A 1004 21.50 0.96 -12.98
N LEU A 1005 22.83 0.90 -13.18
CA LEU A 1005 23.42 0.29 -14.37
C LEU A 1005 23.51 -1.23 -14.16
N CYS A 1006 23.21 -1.99 -15.22
CA CYS A 1006 23.16 -3.44 -15.25
C CYS A 1006 24.04 -3.96 -16.40
N LYS A 1007 24.90 -4.95 -16.10
CA LYS A 1007 25.88 -5.49 -17.04
C LYS A 1007 25.77 -7.02 -17.14
N LYS A 1008 25.99 -7.56 -18.33
CA LYS A 1008 25.97 -9.01 -18.61
C LYS A 1008 27.01 -9.74 -17.75
N GLY A 1009 26.57 -10.76 -17.01
CA GLY A 1009 27.41 -11.54 -16.07
C GLY A 1009 27.35 -11.06 -14.62
N ASP A 1010 27.04 -9.78 -14.37
CA ASP A 1010 26.92 -9.25 -13.00
C ASP A 1010 25.56 -9.56 -12.36
N PRO A 1011 25.45 -9.56 -11.02
CA PRO A 1011 24.17 -9.72 -10.32
C PRO A 1011 23.13 -8.66 -10.72
N SER A 1012 23.57 -7.46 -11.12
CA SER A 1012 22.70 -6.39 -11.65
C SER A 1012 22.09 -6.77 -13.01
N GLY A 1013 22.87 -7.39 -13.90
CA GLY A 1013 22.37 -7.96 -15.15
C GLY A 1013 21.42 -9.13 -14.94
N MET A 1014 21.75 -10.06 -14.02
CA MET A 1014 20.84 -11.15 -13.65
C MET A 1014 19.52 -10.63 -13.08
N THR A 1015 19.56 -9.55 -12.29
CA THR A 1015 18.36 -8.87 -11.78
C THR A 1015 17.51 -8.31 -12.93
N PHE A 1016 18.10 -7.59 -13.88
CA PHE A 1016 17.42 -7.08 -15.08
C PHE A 1016 16.76 -8.20 -15.89
N LEU A 1017 17.52 -9.27 -16.21
CA LEU A 1017 17.00 -10.41 -16.97
C LEU A 1017 15.83 -11.10 -16.25
N SER A 1018 15.80 -11.07 -14.92
CA SER A 1018 14.69 -11.63 -14.13
C SER A 1018 13.37 -10.85 -14.23
N TYR A 1019 13.35 -9.68 -14.88
CA TYR A 1019 12.14 -8.92 -15.21
C TYR A 1019 11.62 -9.19 -16.64
N LEU A 1020 12.29 -10.04 -17.41
CA LEU A 1020 11.85 -10.45 -18.75
C LEU A 1020 10.80 -11.57 -18.62
N VAL A 1021 9.61 -11.19 -18.15
CA VAL A 1021 8.58 -12.14 -17.67
C VAL A 1021 7.94 -13.00 -18.76
N GLU A 1022 8.19 -12.76 -20.05
CA GLU A 1022 7.72 -13.65 -21.12
C GLU A 1022 8.66 -14.86 -21.32
N ASP A 1023 9.93 -14.74 -20.93
CA ASP A 1023 10.96 -15.78 -21.11
C ASP A 1023 10.78 -16.98 -20.16
N LYS A 1024 11.36 -18.12 -20.54
CA LYS A 1024 11.40 -19.31 -19.69
C LYS A 1024 12.39 -19.11 -18.54
N THR A 1025 11.99 -19.43 -17.31
CA THR A 1025 12.85 -19.38 -16.12
C THR A 1025 13.10 -20.79 -15.58
N PRO A 1026 14.15 -21.03 -14.76
CA PRO A 1026 14.44 -22.37 -14.22
C PRO A 1026 13.28 -22.99 -13.41
N SER A 1027 12.41 -22.14 -12.86
CA SER A 1027 11.26 -22.50 -12.02
C SER A 1027 9.90 -22.17 -12.66
N GLY A 1028 9.86 -21.72 -13.93
CA GLY A 1028 8.64 -21.15 -14.51
C GLY A 1028 8.58 -21.17 -16.05
N LEU A 1029 7.37 -21.32 -16.57
CA LEU A 1029 7.07 -21.44 -18.00
C LEU A 1029 7.32 -20.11 -18.75
N SER A 1030 7.64 -20.19 -20.04
CA SER A 1030 7.51 -19.03 -20.94
C SER A 1030 6.03 -18.64 -21.13
N TYR A 1031 5.76 -17.47 -21.70
CA TYR A 1031 4.36 -17.03 -21.92
C TYR A 1031 3.59 -17.98 -22.85
N ILE A 1032 4.22 -18.46 -23.92
CA ILE A 1032 3.63 -19.46 -24.84
C ILE A 1032 3.37 -20.79 -24.11
N GLU A 1033 4.33 -21.27 -23.31
CA GLU A 1033 4.16 -22.49 -22.51
C GLU A 1033 3.03 -22.36 -21.47
N TYR A 1034 2.87 -21.18 -20.86
CA TYR A 1034 1.81 -20.89 -19.89
C TYR A 1034 0.42 -20.83 -20.54
N LEU A 1035 0.30 -20.24 -21.73
CA LEU A 1035 -0.95 -20.26 -22.51
C LEU A 1035 -1.35 -21.68 -22.90
N ILE A 1036 -0.39 -22.52 -23.30
CA ILE A 1036 -0.63 -23.96 -23.57
C ILE A 1036 -1.08 -24.68 -22.30
N HIS A 1037 -0.44 -24.40 -21.14
CA HIS A 1037 -0.85 -24.97 -19.86
C HIS A 1037 -2.30 -24.60 -19.51
N ILE A 1038 -2.64 -23.29 -19.54
CA ILE A 1038 -4.00 -22.80 -19.28
C ILE A 1038 -5.01 -23.46 -20.24
N HIS A 1039 -4.71 -23.49 -21.54
CA HIS A 1039 -5.60 -24.11 -22.51
C HIS A 1039 -5.85 -25.59 -22.22
N ARG A 1040 -4.80 -26.37 -21.90
CA ARG A 1040 -4.93 -27.79 -21.53
C ARG A 1040 -5.80 -27.99 -20.29
N GLN A 1041 -5.65 -27.14 -19.28
CA GLN A 1041 -6.46 -27.19 -18.06
C GLN A 1041 -7.93 -26.80 -18.33
N ILE A 1042 -8.19 -25.85 -19.24
CA ILE A 1042 -9.55 -25.51 -19.68
C ILE A 1042 -10.20 -26.69 -20.41
N GLN A 1043 -9.51 -27.35 -21.35
CA GLN A 1043 -10.02 -28.56 -22.00
C GLN A 1043 -10.33 -29.66 -20.98
N SER A 1044 -9.45 -29.87 -20.00
CA SER A 1044 -9.62 -30.87 -18.93
C SER A 1044 -10.74 -30.56 -17.92
N LYS A 1045 -11.40 -29.40 -18.03
CA LYS A 1045 -12.65 -29.07 -17.31
C LYS A 1045 -13.89 -29.05 -18.23
N MET A 1046 -13.69 -29.14 -19.55
CA MET A 1046 -14.74 -29.20 -20.57
C MET A 1046 -15.08 -30.64 -20.99
N ALA A 1047 -14.11 -31.55 -20.90
CA ALA A 1047 -14.33 -32.99 -20.82
C ALA A 1047 -14.86 -33.40 -19.43
#